data_AF-A0A1R0Z861-F1
#
_entry.id   AF-A0A1R0Z861-F1
#
_cell.length_a   1.000
_cell.length_b   1.000
_cell.length_c   1.000
_cell.angle_alpha   90.00
_cell.angle_beta   90.00
_cell.angle_gamma   90.00
#
_symmetry.space_group_name_H-M   'P 1'
#
loop_
_entity.id
_entity.type
_entity.pdbx_description
1 polymer ?
#
loop_
_entity_poly.entity_id
_entity_poly.type
_entity_poly.pdbx_seq_one_letter_code
_entity_poly.pdbx_strand_id
1 'polypeptide(L)'
;MAAEIRADQRGNEQFDVLQGIPSSESLYGHVSTQSYLYQNSFVEMEGTCTYNIKIQKTYTLKWDPRKPAPTGTGTVPAPTSEPKEVEYSYTIERPYSYWTIDTLEVYSLARALLVNDAFSGGQITLDPNGYIAPDFTAETTGKYYPPDAPDSITVPTTVKDGGTTRPEPDDETETFRPKAEEAAKKIKVQNDSLAFTGQTIMNGNEAIETGLPPTTIPNPQPIGENVLYSPGNIIEPTHLNAPNLPSSGEVTYTPMDGNINGGTEERVLPINGINTVTVHTPVVNYSLLPDDNRPFDQRMTPDMTRAVLILDRPFTVHFTESGQHLNIPGYGNRDYAKYTKNKRIQFPFGVFQNGDYYPEDTWIYIPVGTPSMTFKMPTWVDEGNYTVQTQSWAINAPSDGSDLCEVNRNGDLWNYCASESFNVGVVGRLFNFRIWDIGDFRFEKVFRTGVGTFEHSNAMYYTGGNDENGIPTALSGQPQWQLPIRKGSHPTEQRTVPHNGYSFLFDFRTIGNLWQPGEGIRIEPSFYFIPKNGGTATPVDLYYDISGSKNKMIGVGSPKDKLSYTRTYRLADGLRNISSVELSTAASYEYNYIMTQAERNKTPWFKFYKQYLKRKTKIAYGYDMEVLPFESRTLVGPTDIPDVVNPITAVRSVQHWYGEYNLPIAPYILPKGTNIVTLANQYGGALDGHEKEFITGGYILVNFQIYTTKNGDADTRILGYKAPIANMWAIEGQMNGSTDEMGQTFSFSSGDIILFESDYSVRNDYQGQGR
;
A
#
# COMPACT_ATOMS: atom_id res chain seq x y z
N MET A 1 -27.51 -15.30 30.29
CA MET A 1 -27.56 -15.21 28.82
C MET A 1 -26.50 -14.21 28.40
N ALA A 2 -25.74 -14.52 27.35
CA ALA A 2 -24.68 -13.66 26.82
C ALA A 2 -24.58 -13.86 25.31
N ALA A 3 -24.07 -12.86 24.59
CA ALA A 3 -23.74 -13.00 23.19
C ALA A 3 -22.49 -12.20 22.83
N GLU A 4 -21.84 -12.63 21.76
CA GLU A 4 -20.68 -11.97 21.20
C GLU A 4 -20.71 -12.00 19.68
N ILE A 5 -20.16 -10.96 19.08
CA ILE A 5 -19.89 -10.84 17.65
C ILE A 5 -18.39 -10.67 17.52
N ARG A 6 -17.66 -11.59 16.89
CA ARG A 6 -16.19 -11.46 16.72
C ARG A 6 -15.75 -11.79 15.30
N ALA A 7 -14.46 -11.60 15.02
CA ALA A 7 -13.89 -11.78 13.69
C ALA A 7 -13.75 -13.26 13.31
N ASP A 8 -13.92 -13.55 12.03
CA ASP A 8 -13.55 -14.79 11.37
C ASP A 8 -14.08 -16.07 12.03
N GLN A 9 -13.17 -16.93 12.48
CA GLN A 9 -13.46 -18.19 13.12
C GLN A 9 -13.17 -18.10 14.61
N ARG A 10 -14.08 -18.66 15.41
CA ARG A 10 -13.96 -18.67 16.87
C ARG A 10 -12.68 -19.36 17.30
N GLY A 11 -11.90 -18.68 18.14
CA GLY A 11 -10.62 -19.15 18.67
C GLY A 11 -9.42 -18.97 17.74
N ASN A 12 -9.61 -18.36 16.56
CA ASN A 12 -8.54 -17.99 15.63
C ASN A 12 -8.80 -16.61 15.01
N GLU A 13 -9.35 -15.69 15.81
CA GLU A 13 -9.71 -14.34 15.38
C GLU A 13 -8.45 -13.59 14.93
N GLN A 14 -8.36 -13.25 13.65
CA GLN A 14 -7.23 -12.47 13.13
C GLN A 14 -7.33 -11.00 13.53
N PHE A 15 -8.55 -10.51 13.72
CA PHE A 15 -8.85 -9.11 14.04
C PHE A 15 -9.53 -9.00 15.40
N ASP A 16 -9.25 -7.91 16.11
CA ASP A 16 -10.05 -7.51 17.27
C ASP A 16 -11.12 -6.52 16.80
N VAL A 17 -12.37 -7.00 16.73
CA VAL A 17 -13.52 -6.21 16.26
C VAL A 17 -13.80 -4.96 17.10
N LEU A 18 -13.30 -4.88 18.34
CA LEU A 18 -13.41 -3.66 19.15
C LEU A 18 -12.49 -2.56 18.62
N GLN A 19 -11.32 -2.95 18.10
CA GLN A 19 -10.28 -2.04 17.63
C GLN A 19 -10.40 -1.75 16.12
N GLY A 20 -10.71 -2.77 15.33
CA GLY A 20 -10.85 -2.64 13.87
C GLY A 20 -10.90 -3.98 13.16
N ILE A 21 -11.88 -4.13 12.26
CA ILE A 21 -11.95 -5.22 11.27
C ILE A 21 -12.17 -4.61 9.88
N PRO A 22 -11.43 -5.03 8.85
CA PRO A 22 -11.65 -4.56 7.47
C PRO A 22 -13.00 -4.98 6.92
N SER A 23 -13.59 -4.14 6.05
CA SER A 23 -14.62 -4.60 5.12
C SER A 23 -14.08 -5.77 4.29
N SER A 24 -14.95 -6.65 3.81
CA SER A 24 -14.64 -7.95 3.17
C SER A 24 -14.10 -9.07 4.07
N GLU A 25 -13.86 -8.81 5.36
CA GLU A 25 -13.63 -9.89 6.35
C GLU A 25 -14.94 -10.42 6.91
N SER A 26 -14.86 -11.56 7.60
CA SER A 26 -16.03 -12.22 8.16
C SER A 26 -16.20 -11.95 9.66
N LEU A 27 -17.46 -11.99 10.11
CA LEU A 27 -17.85 -12.02 11.50
C LEU A 27 -18.51 -13.37 11.83
N TYR A 28 -18.40 -13.79 13.08
CA TYR A 28 -19.28 -14.82 13.64
C TYR A 28 -20.12 -14.23 14.78
N GLY A 29 -21.33 -14.75 14.91
CA GLY A 29 -22.20 -14.52 16.07
C GLY A 29 -22.29 -15.77 16.94
N HIS A 30 -22.27 -15.60 18.26
CA HIS A 30 -22.46 -16.67 19.23
C HIS A 30 -23.37 -16.21 20.36
N VAL A 31 -24.34 -17.06 20.72
CA VAL A 31 -25.29 -16.78 21.81
C VAL A 31 -25.29 -17.94 22.80
N SER A 32 -25.12 -17.63 24.08
CA SER A 32 -25.24 -18.59 25.18
C SER A 32 -26.50 -18.32 26.00
N THR A 33 -27.37 -19.32 26.10
CA THR A 33 -28.63 -19.24 26.84
C THR A 33 -29.00 -20.59 27.46
N GLN A 34 -30.10 -20.66 28.21
CA GLN A 34 -30.59 -21.89 28.81
C GLN A 34 -31.22 -22.82 27.76
N SER A 35 -31.12 -24.14 27.95
CA SER A 35 -31.67 -25.15 27.04
C SER A 35 -33.19 -25.08 26.91
N TYR A 36 -33.89 -24.65 27.95
CA TYR A 36 -35.33 -24.42 27.96
C TYR A 36 -35.68 -23.42 29.05
N LEU A 37 -36.92 -22.93 29.03
CA LEU A 37 -37.50 -22.18 30.14
C LEU A 37 -38.68 -22.97 30.70
N TYR A 38 -38.94 -22.82 31.99
CA TYR A 38 -40.14 -23.35 32.59
C TYR A 38 -40.65 -22.43 33.71
N GLN A 39 -41.96 -22.51 33.95
CA GLN A 39 -42.63 -21.91 35.10
C GLN A 39 -43.72 -22.88 35.56
N ASN A 40 -43.82 -23.13 36.86
CA ASN A 40 -44.82 -24.06 37.39
C ASN A 40 -45.42 -23.57 38.72
N SER A 41 -46.65 -23.96 38.97
CA SER A 41 -47.38 -23.78 40.23
C SER A 41 -48.04 -25.12 40.57
N PHE A 42 -47.60 -25.74 41.67
CA PHE A 42 -48.22 -26.95 42.21
C PHE A 42 -48.95 -26.59 43.49
N VAL A 43 -50.21 -27.01 43.60
CA VAL A 43 -51.09 -26.64 44.72
C VAL A 43 -51.49 -27.90 45.47
N GLU A 44 -51.33 -27.87 46.79
CA GLU A 44 -51.85 -28.92 47.68
C GLU A 44 -53.33 -28.64 47.97
N MET A 45 -54.17 -29.60 47.62
CA MET A 45 -55.60 -29.60 47.88
C MET A 45 -55.85 -30.40 49.15
N GLU A 46 -56.18 -29.73 50.24
CA GLU A 46 -56.53 -30.34 51.51
C GLU A 46 -58.05 -30.42 51.70
N GLY A 47 -58.52 -31.50 52.32
CA GLY A 47 -59.93 -31.68 52.66
C GLY A 47 -60.13 -32.63 53.83
N THR A 48 -61.36 -32.77 54.28
CA THR A 48 -61.73 -33.72 55.35
C THR A 48 -63.08 -34.34 55.03
N CYS A 49 -63.16 -35.67 55.00
CA CYS A 49 -64.44 -36.37 54.97
C CYS A 49 -64.87 -36.73 56.39
N THR A 50 -66.14 -36.50 56.69
CA THR A 50 -66.73 -36.78 57.99
C THR A 50 -67.71 -37.95 57.88
N TYR A 51 -67.49 -38.99 58.68
CA TYR A 51 -68.33 -40.18 58.75
C TYR A 51 -69.07 -40.24 60.08
N ASN A 52 -70.40 -40.36 60.03
CA ASN A 52 -71.23 -40.51 61.23
C ASN A 52 -71.66 -41.97 61.36
N ILE A 53 -71.01 -42.71 62.27
CA ILE A 53 -71.21 -44.16 62.41
C ILE A 53 -71.93 -44.45 63.73
N LYS A 54 -73.04 -45.17 63.63
CA LYS A 54 -73.84 -45.59 64.79
C LYS A 54 -73.58 -47.04 65.15
N ILE A 55 -73.23 -47.32 66.39
CA ILE A 55 -73.09 -48.69 66.89
C ILE A 55 -74.32 -49.03 67.72
N GLN A 56 -75.08 -50.02 67.25
CA GLN A 56 -76.31 -50.49 67.88
C GLN A 56 -76.02 -51.74 68.69
N LYS A 57 -76.28 -51.67 70.01
CA LYS A 57 -76.18 -52.82 70.91
C LYS A 57 -77.49 -53.05 71.63
N THR A 58 -77.97 -54.30 71.56
CA THR A 58 -79.10 -54.74 72.37
C THR A 58 -78.58 -55.38 73.66
N TYR A 59 -79.04 -54.88 74.79
CA TYR A 59 -78.84 -55.51 76.10
C TYR A 59 -80.08 -56.32 76.46
N THR A 60 -79.89 -57.57 76.86
CA THR A 60 -80.96 -58.33 77.52
C THR A 60 -80.82 -58.12 79.03
N LEU A 61 -81.60 -57.19 79.56
CA LEU A 61 -81.60 -56.87 80.98
C LEU A 61 -82.47 -57.89 81.71
N LYS A 62 -81.90 -58.61 82.68
CA LYS A 62 -82.62 -59.59 83.50
C LYS A 62 -82.65 -59.14 84.95
N TRP A 63 -83.82 -59.23 85.57
CA TRP A 63 -83.99 -59.03 87.01
C TRP A 63 -85.23 -59.77 87.51
N ASP A 64 -85.23 -60.13 88.78
CA ASP A 64 -86.36 -60.77 89.44
C ASP A 64 -86.85 -59.90 90.61
N PRO A 65 -87.88 -59.07 90.41
CA PRO A 65 -88.39 -58.19 91.46
C PRO A 65 -89.07 -58.95 92.61
N ARG A 66 -89.30 -60.27 92.48
CA ARG A 66 -90.07 -61.15 93.37
C ARG A 66 -91.51 -60.66 93.62
N LYS A 67 -92.51 -61.51 93.34
CA LYS A 67 -93.94 -61.16 93.56
C LYS A 67 -94.49 -61.81 94.83
N PRO A 68 -95.51 -61.24 95.50
CA PRO A 68 -96.17 -61.89 96.64
C PRO A 68 -96.75 -63.26 96.24
N ALA A 69 -96.59 -64.27 97.09
CA ALA A 69 -97.12 -65.60 96.83
C ALA A 69 -98.66 -65.59 96.76
N PRO A 70 -99.30 -66.26 95.76
CA PRO A 70 -100.76 -66.22 95.57
C PRO A 70 -101.58 -66.74 96.76
N THR A 71 -100.99 -67.53 97.67
CA THR A 71 -101.56 -67.91 98.98
C THR A 71 -100.43 -68.21 99.99
N GLY A 72 -100.36 -67.44 101.10
CA GLY A 72 -99.35 -67.59 102.18
C GLY A 72 -98.32 -66.46 102.27
N THR A 73 -97.66 -66.30 103.44
CA THR A 73 -96.62 -65.26 103.67
C THR A 73 -95.27 -65.68 103.05
N GLY A 74 -94.92 -65.08 101.91
CA GLY A 74 -93.65 -65.28 101.20
C GLY A 74 -93.66 -64.61 99.82
N THR A 75 -92.51 -64.54 99.15
CA THR A 75 -92.42 -64.06 97.76
C THR A 75 -91.98 -65.19 96.83
N VAL A 76 -92.54 -65.22 95.62
CA VAL A 76 -92.20 -66.16 94.56
C VAL A 76 -91.34 -65.48 93.49
N PRO A 77 -90.40 -66.20 92.86
CA PRO A 77 -89.63 -65.70 91.72
C PRO A 77 -90.55 -65.23 90.58
N ALA A 78 -90.28 -64.04 90.05
CA ALA A 78 -90.95 -63.44 88.91
C ALA A 78 -89.90 -62.94 87.90
N PRO A 79 -89.06 -63.84 87.35
CA PRO A 79 -87.99 -63.45 86.46
C PRO A 79 -88.53 -62.62 85.29
N THR A 80 -87.99 -61.43 85.13
CA THR A 80 -88.35 -60.46 84.10
C THR A 80 -87.14 -60.26 83.20
N SER A 81 -87.38 -60.15 81.90
CA SER A 81 -86.36 -59.91 80.88
C SER A 81 -86.86 -58.84 79.93
N GLU A 82 -86.03 -57.84 79.65
CA GLU A 82 -86.35 -56.73 78.76
C GLU A 82 -85.19 -56.51 77.79
N PRO A 83 -85.45 -56.45 76.46
CA PRO A 83 -84.46 -55.94 75.53
C PRO A 83 -84.37 -54.42 75.64
N LYS A 84 -83.16 -53.89 75.88
CA LYS A 84 -82.87 -52.46 75.84
C LYS A 84 -81.84 -52.19 74.76
N GLU A 85 -82.23 -51.43 73.75
CA GLU A 85 -81.31 -50.95 72.71
C GLU A 85 -80.61 -49.68 73.18
N VAL A 86 -79.30 -49.64 72.96
CA VAL A 86 -78.46 -48.47 73.19
C VAL A 86 -77.71 -48.17 71.89
N GLU A 87 -77.73 -46.90 71.48
CA GLU A 87 -77.02 -46.39 70.32
C GLU A 87 -75.83 -45.56 70.77
N TYR A 88 -74.65 -45.89 70.27
CA TYR A 88 -73.43 -45.10 70.44
C TYR A 88 -73.09 -44.44 69.11
N SER A 89 -73.06 -43.11 69.07
CA SER A 89 -72.78 -42.36 67.84
C SER A 89 -71.35 -41.83 67.85
N TYR A 90 -70.63 -42.04 66.74
CA TYR A 90 -69.27 -41.57 66.56
C TYR A 90 -69.17 -40.73 65.29
N THR A 91 -68.57 -39.54 65.41
CA THR A 91 -68.15 -38.73 64.28
C THR A 91 -66.66 -38.97 64.07
N ILE A 92 -66.33 -39.55 62.91
CA ILE A 92 -64.97 -39.90 62.53
C ILE A 92 -64.55 -39.01 61.36
N GLU A 93 -63.49 -38.23 61.55
CA GLU A 93 -62.92 -37.38 60.51
C GLU A 93 -61.72 -38.07 59.86
N ARG A 94 -61.67 -37.99 58.52
CA ARG A 94 -60.55 -38.47 57.71
C ARG A 94 -60.03 -37.30 56.88
N PRO A 95 -58.96 -36.62 57.32
CA PRO A 95 -58.31 -35.63 56.49
C PRO A 95 -57.62 -36.30 55.30
N TYR A 96 -57.54 -35.60 54.18
CA TYR A 96 -56.81 -36.04 53.00
C TYR A 96 -56.15 -34.86 52.29
N SER A 97 -55.05 -35.12 51.59
CA SER A 97 -54.43 -34.13 50.71
C SER A 97 -53.88 -34.75 49.43
N TYR A 98 -53.96 -34.01 48.33
CA TYR A 98 -53.39 -34.37 47.03
C TYR A 98 -52.94 -33.13 46.27
N TRP A 99 -52.03 -33.29 45.32
CA TRP A 99 -51.42 -32.20 44.58
C TRP A 99 -52.00 -32.08 43.17
N THR A 100 -52.30 -30.85 42.75
CA THR A 100 -52.71 -30.52 41.38
C THR A 100 -51.73 -29.54 40.74
N ILE A 101 -51.69 -29.56 39.41
CA ILE A 101 -50.95 -28.63 38.57
C ILE A 101 -51.89 -27.45 38.30
N ASP A 102 -51.62 -26.33 38.95
CA ASP A 102 -52.34 -25.09 38.70
C ASP A 102 -51.82 -24.41 37.43
N THR A 103 -50.49 -24.38 37.24
CA THR A 103 -49.85 -23.87 36.02
C THR A 103 -48.61 -24.67 35.68
N LEU A 104 -48.41 -24.96 34.39
CA LEU A 104 -47.17 -25.52 33.83
C LEU A 104 -46.91 -24.87 32.47
N GLU A 105 -45.86 -24.05 32.40
CA GLU A 105 -45.33 -23.50 31.16
C GLU A 105 -43.94 -24.09 30.91
N VAL A 106 -43.73 -24.66 29.73
CA VAL A 106 -42.47 -25.20 29.26
C VAL A 106 -42.22 -24.65 27.85
N TYR A 107 -41.00 -24.19 27.62
CA TYR A 107 -40.60 -23.54 26.38
C TYR A 107 -39.31 -24.13 25.82
N SER A 108 -39.30 -24.41 24.53
CA SER A 108 -38.12 -24.85 23.78
C SER A 108 -37.39 -23.65 23.15
N LEU A 109 -36.08 -23.76 23.00
CA LEU A 109 -35.29 -22.77 22.27
C LEU A 109 -35.67 -22.78 20.78
N ALA A 110 -36.05 -21.61 20.24
CA ALA A 110 -36.43 -21.47 18.84
C ALA A 110 -35.33 -20.86 17.97
N ARG A 111 -34.78 -19.71 18.38
CA ARG A 111 -33.71 -18.98 17.64
C ARG A 111 -33.10 -17.87 18.50
N ALA A 112 -32.02 -17.28 18.00
CA ALA A 112 -31.56 -15.97 18.43
C ALA A 112 -31.36 -15.02 17.25
N LEU A 113 -31.52 -13.73 17.50
CA LEU A 113 -31.27 -12.66 16.55
C LEU A 113 -30.15 -11.78 17.11
N LEU A 114 -29.15 -11.47 16.28
CA LEU A 114 -28.12 -10.47 16.58
C LEU A 114 -28.19 -9.36 15.54
N VAL A 115 -28.19 -8.12 15.99
CA VAL A 115 -28.30 -6.91 15.17
C VAL A 115 -27.03 -6.09 15.34
N ASN A 116 -26.38 -5.75 14.23
CA ASN A 116 -25.25 -4.84 14.14
C ASN A 116 -25.10 -4.41 12.67
N ASP A 117 -24.91 -3.12 12.42
CA ASP A 117 -24.81 -2.56 11.06
C ASP A 117 -23.65 -3.15 10.23
N ALA A 118 -22.63 -3.75 10.87
CA ALA A 118 -21.52 -4.42 10.19
C ALA A 118 -21.95 -5.71 9.46
N PHE A 119 -23.07 -6.35 9.85
CA PHE A 119 -23.59 -7.50 9.13
C PHE A 119 -24.19 -7.08 7.78
N SER A 120 -24.06 -7.94 6.77
CA SER A 120 -24.83 -7.76 5.53
C SER A 120 -26.33 -7.77 5.86
N GLY A 121 -27.01 -6.65 5.62
CA GLY A 121 -28.42 -6.46 6.00
C GLY A 121 -28.66 -6.03 7.46
N GLY A 122 -27.61 -5.76 8.24
CA GLY A 122 -27.68 -5.21 9.60
C GLY A 122 -28.02 -6.20 10.71
N GLN A 123 -28.25 -7.48 10.39
CA GLN A 123 -28.60 -8.51 11.37
C GLN A 123 -28.31 -9.92 10.88
N ILE A 124 -28.24 -10.87 11.81
CA ILE A 124 -28.14 -12.31 11.55
C ILE A 124 -29.10 -13.09 12.46
N THR A 125 -29.67 -14.16 11.93
CA THR A 125 -30.49 -15.11 12.70
C THR A 125 -29.68 -16.39 12.94
N LEU A 126 -29.68 -16.87 14.18
CA LEU A 126 -29.03 -18.09 14.61
C LEU A 126 -30.11 -19.13 14.93
N ASP A 127 -30.24 -20.13 14.07
CA ASP A 127 -31.13 -21.26 14.30
C ASP A 127 -30.40 -22.36 15.09
N PRO A 128 -31.03 -23.00 16.09
CA PRO A 128 -30.41 -24.02 16.92
C PRO A 128 -29.90 -25.22 16.12
N ASN A 129 -28.60 -25.48 16.16
CA ASN A 129 -27.98 -26.65 15.53
C ASN A 129 -27.65 -27.74 16.57
N GLY A 130 -28.09 -28.98 16.33
CA GLY A 130 -27.86 -30.09 17.25
C GLY A 130 -28.56 -29.94 18.61
N TYR A 131 -29.57 -29.05 18.69
CA TYR A 131 -30.39 -28.85 19.89
C TYR A 131 -31.47 -29.93 20.00
N ILE A 132 -31.68 -30.41 21.22
CA ILE A 132 -32.76 -31.34 21.57
C ILE A 132 -33.61 -30.66 22.65
N ALA A 133 -34.90 -30.47 22.36
CA ALA A 133 -35.84 -29.90 23.31
C ALA A 133 -36.09 -30.84 24.51
N PRO A 134 -36.42 -30.30 25.70
CA PRO A 134 -36.80 -31.15 26.82
C PRO A 134 -38.08 -31.91 26.49
N ASP A 135 -38.22 -33.11 27.02
CA ASP A 135 -39.45 -33.90 26.88
C ASP A 135 -40.25 -33.85 28.18
N PHE A 136 -41.58 -33.72 28.10
CA PHE A 136 -42.43 -33.80 29.28
C PHE A 136 -43.85 -34.26 28.93
N THR A 137 -44.50 -34.87 29.92
CA THR A 137 -45.90 -35.31 29.84
C THR A 137 -46.60 -34.96 31.13
N ALA A 138 -47.75 -34.29 31.04
CA ALA A 138 -48.55 -33.88 32.19
C ALA A 138 -50.02 -34.33 32.03
N GLU A 139 -50.64 -34.81 33.11
CA GLU A 139 -52.07 -35.16 33.12
C GLU A 139 -52.77 -34.63 34.37
N THR A 140 -53.88 -33.93 34.17
CA THR A 140 -54.72 -33.37 35.25
C THR A 140 -55.75 -34.40 35.74
N THR A 141 -55.32 -35.37 36.54
CA THR A 141 -56.14 -36.49 37.05
C THR A 141 -56.45 -36.40 38.55
N GLY A 142 -55.98 -35.34 39.21
CA GLY A 142 -55.99 -35.14 40.64
C GLY A 142 -57.39 -35.17 41.24
N LYS A 143 -57.59 -36.08 42.20
CA LYS A 143 -58.88 -36.30 42.86
C LYS A 143 -58.74 -37.10 44.14
N TYR A 144 -59.80 -37.12 44.93
CA TYR A 144 -59.94 -38.00 46.10
C TYR A 144 -61.11 -38.97 45.90
N TYR A 145 -61.01 -40.13 46.55
CA TYR A 145 -61.97 -41.21 46.50
C TYR A 145 -62.42 -41.54 47.94
N PRO A 146 -63.57 -40.97 48.39
CA PRO A 146 -64.10 -41.29 49.71
C PRO A 146 -64.62 -42.73 49.71
N PRO A 147 -64.20 -43.60 50.65
CA PRO A 147 -64.79 -44.93 50.79
C PRO A 147 -66.21 -44.85 51.35
N ASP A 148 -67.05 -45.81 50.95
CA ASP A 148 -68.36 -46.04 51.57
C ASP A 148 -68.18 -46.53 53.02
N ALA A 149 -68.86 -45.86 53.96
CA ALA A 149 -68.94 -46.29 55.36
C ALA A 149 -70.39 -46.65 55.71
N PRO A 150 -70.63 -47.69 56.52
CA PRO A 150 -71.97 -48.06 56.95
C PRO A 150 -72.54 -47.03 57.93
N ASP A 151 -73.80 -46.63 57.73
CA ASP A 151 -74.51 -45.71 58.65
C ASP A 151 -74.69 -46.32 60.05
N SER A 152 -74.75 -47.66 60.14
CA SER A 152 -74.86 -48.36 61.42
C SER A 152 -74.17 -49.74 61.43
N ILE A 153 -73.69 -50.14 62.60
CA ILE A 153 -73.06 -51.45 62.86
C ILE A 153 -73.75 -52.08 64.07
N THR A 154 -74.32 -53.26 63.89
CA THR A 154 -74.93 -54.04 64.99
C THR A 154 -73.88 -54.92 65.66
N VAL A 155 -73.76 -54.85 66.98
CA VAL A 155 -72.85 -55.71 67.76
C VAL A 155 -73.63 -56.77 68.56
N PRO A 156 -73.00 -57.90 68.94
CA PRO A 156 -73.70 -58.99 69.62
C PRO A 156 -74.39 -58.57 70.92
N THR A 157 -75.59 -59.13 71.13
CA THR A 157 -76.40 -58.92 72.33
C THR A 157 -75.63 -59.36 73.59
N THR A 158 -75.66 -58.54 74.64
CA THR A 158 -75.07 -58.87 75.95
C THR A 158 -76.16 -59.05 77.00
N VAL A 159 -76.02 -60.06 77.85
CA VAL A 159 -76.94 -60.29 78.97
C VAL A 159 -76.38 -59.62 80.21
N LYS A 160 -77.18 -58.77 80.87
CA LYS A 160 -76.82 -58.12 82.13
C LYS A 160 -77.86 -58.44 83.19
N ASP A 161 -77.43 -59.05 84.29
CA ASP A 161 -78.30 -59.47 85.39
C ASP A 161 -78.17 -58.48 86.56
N GLY A 162 -79.29 -57.87 86.97
CA GLY A 162 -79.36 -56.90 88.07
C GLY A 162 -79.85 -57.51 89.39
N GLY A 163 -80.00 -58.83 89.47
CA GLY A 163 -80.50 -59.52 90.66
C GLY A 163 -81.97 -59.15 90.94
N THR A 164 -82.21 -58.31 91.94
CA THR A 164 -83.56 -57.91 92.37
C THR A 164 -84.09 -56.62 91.73
N THR A 165 -83.22 -55.84 91.08
CA THR A 165 -83.56 -54.54 90.47
C THR A 165 -83.13 -54.48 89.02
N ARG A 166 -83.86 -53.73 88.19
CA ARG A 166 -83.51 -53.55 86.78
C ARG A 166 -82.10 -52.93 86.66
N PRO A 167 -81.14 -53.59 86.01
CA PRO A 167 -79.81 -53.02 85.78
C PRO A 167 -79.88 -51.98 84.66
N GLU A 168 -78.96 -51.00 84.66
CA GLU A 168 -78.73 -50.12 83.51
C GLU A 168 -77.59 -50.66 82.63
N PRO A 169 -77.62 -50.42 81.30
CA PRO A 169 -76.52 -50.76 80.40
C PRO A 169 -75.17 -50.20 80.84
N ASP A 170 -74.06 -50.86 80.49
CA ASP A 170 -72.73 -50.28 80.72
C ASP A 170 -72.47 -49.13 79.73
N ASP A 171 -71.73 -48.11 80.17
CA ASP A 171 -71.20 -47.12 79.24
C ASP A 171 -69.99 -47.71 78.49
N GLU A 172 -70.24 -48.12 77.25
CA GLU A 172 -69.26 -48.72 76.36
C GLU A 172 -68.82 -47.74 75.26
N THR A 173 -69.03 -46.44 75.46
CA THR A 173 -68.70 -45.41 74.47
C THR A 173 -67.23 -45.48 74.05
N GLU A 174 -66.29 -45.71 74.98
CA GLU A 174 -64.87 -45.87 74.61
C GLU A 174 -64.52 -47.28 74.11
N THR A 175 -65.29 -48.30 74.50
CA THR A 175 -65.12 -49.68 74.04
C THR A 175 -65.44 -49.84 72.56
N PHE A 176 -66.43 -49.11 72.04
CA PHE A 176 -66.87 -49.23 70.64
C PHE A 176 -66.25 -48.20 69.69
N ARG A 177 -65.51 -47.20 70.19
CA ARG A 177 -64.77 -46.25 69.35
C ARG A 177 -63.85 -46.96 68.31
N PRO A 178 -63.06 -48.00 68.66
CA PRO A 178 -62.22 -48.70 67.67
C PRO A 178 -63.03 -49.37 66.53
N LYS A 179 -64.26 -49.81 66.80
CA LYS A 179 -65.12 -50.42 65.75
C LYS A 179 -65.70 -49.37 64.79
N ALA A 180 -66.00 -48.17 65.28
CA ALA A 180 -66.40 -47.07 64.43
C ALA A 180 -65.22 -46.56 63.58
N GLU A 181 -64.02 -46.48 64.18
CA GLU A 181 -62.78 -46.13 63.48
C GLU A 181 -62.43 -47.14 62.37
N GLU A 182 -62.62 -48.45 62.61
CA GLU A 182 -62.37 -49.51 61.61
C GLU A 182 -63.35 -49.45 60.42
N ALA A 183 -64.60 -49.07 60.67
CA ALA A 183 -65.61 -48.94 59.63
C ALA A 183 -65.45 -47.67 58.78
N ALA A 184 -64.90 -46.59 59.34
CA ALA A 184 -64.46 -45.40 58.62
C ALA A 184 -63.11 -45.66 57.94
N LYS A 185 -63.14 -46.36 56.79
CA LYS A 185 -61.94 -46.66 55.99
C LYS A 185 -61.18 -45.39 55.60
N LYS A 186 -59.89 -45.56 55.36
CA LYS A 186 -59.01 -44.47 54.92
C LYS A 186 -59.36 -44.00 53.51
N ILE A 187 -59.26 -42.70 53.26
CA ILE A 187 -59.49 -42.09 51.95
C ILE A 187 -58.35 -42.45 51.02
N LYS A 188 -58.66 -42.72 49.75
CA LYS A 188 -57.65 -42.80 48.70
C LYS A 188 -57.57 -41.49 47.96
N VAL A 189 -56.37 -41.07 47.60
CA VAL A 189 -56.12 -39.84 46.85
C VAL A 189 -55.22 -40.11 45.66
N GLN A 190 -55.30 -39.25 44.65
CA GLN A 190 -54.48 -39.31 43.45
C GLN A 190 -54.05 -37.88 43.11
N ASN A 191 -52.75 -37.66 42.94
CA ASN A 191 -52.24 -36.40 42.43
C ASN A 191 -52.44 -36.30 40.92
N ASP A 192 -52.26 -35.11 40.36
CA ASP A 192 -51.89 -34.99 38.95
C ASP A 192 -50.58 -35.73 38.66
N SER A 193 -50.30 -36.01 37.38
CA SER A 193 -49.04 -36.63 36.97
C SER A 193 -48.19 -35.68 36.15
N LEU A 194 -46.88 -35.69 36.40
CA LEU A 194 -45.90 -34.97 35.60
C LEU A 194 -44.63 -35.80 35.52
N ALA A 195 -44.23 -36.16 34.32
CA ALA A 195 -42.90 -36.67 34.01
C ALA A 195 -42.15 -35.64 33.16
N PHE A 196 -40.90 -35.34 33.52
CA PHE A 196 -40.08 -34.34 32.85
C PHE A 196 -38.68 -34.93 32.62
N THR A 197 -38.26 -35.04 31.36
CA THR A 197 -36.96 -35.59 30.93
C THR A 197 -36.64 -36.95 31.58
N GLY A 198 -37.64 -37.85 31.63
CA GLY A 198 -37.51 -39.17 32.23
C GLY A 198 -37.57 -39.21 33.77
N GLN A 199 -37.72 -38.08 34.45
CA GLN A 199 -37.91 -38.01 35.90
C GLN A 199 -39.39 -37.82 36.26
N THR A 200 -39.90 -38.57 37.23
CA THR A 200 -41.24 -38.35 37.77
C THR A 200 -41.22 -37.18 38.74
N ILE A 201 -41.85 -36.06 38.35
CA ILE A 201 -41.97 -34.84 39.15
C ILE A 201 -43.20 -34.90 40.04
N MET A 202 -44.32 -35.40 39.50
CA MET A 202 -45.55 -35.64 40.26
C MET A 202 -46.05 -37.04 39.94
N ASN A 203 -46.28 -37.84 41.00
CA ASN A 203 -46.70 -39.23 40.87
C ASN A 203 -48.23 -39.34 40.93
N GLY A 204 -48.84 -39.69 39.79
CA GLY A 204 -50.29 -39.87 39.67
C GLY A 204 -50.83 -41.23 40.12
N ASN A 205 -50.07 -42.04 40.86
CA ASN A 205 -50.58 -43.30 41.44
C ASN A 205 -51.47 -43.04 42.66
N GLU A 206 -52.43 -43.92 42.92
CA GLU A 206 -53.25 -43.85 44.15
C GLU A 206 -52.39 -43.97 45.41
N ALA A 207 -52.63 -43.09 46.38
CA ALA A 207 -52.07 -43.12 47.73
C ALA A 207 -53.20 -43.13 48.77
N ILE A 208 -52.88 -43.46 50.02
CA ILE A 208 -53.83 -43.46 51.13
C ILE A 208 -53.64 -42.16 51.93
N GLU A 209 -54.72 -41.41 52.12
CA GLU A 209 -54.84 -40.14 52.85
C GLU A 209 -54.03 -38.98 52.23
N THR A 210 -52.74 -39.15 51.99
CA THR A 210 -51.84 -38.10 51.53
C THR A 210 -51.08 -38.54 50.28
N GLY A 211 -51.20 -37.75 49.21
CA GLY A 211 -50.38 -37.89 48.01
C GLY A 211 -48.93 -37.46 48.27
N LEU A 212 -47.98 -38.04 47.54
CA LEU A 212 -46.58 -37.61 47.66
C LEU A 212 -46.44 -36.17 47.14
N PRO A 213 -45.70 -35.29 47.84
CA PRO A 213 -45.47 -33.94 47.35
C PRO A 213 -44.66 -33.98 46.04
N PRO A 214 -44.91 -33.04 45.10
CA PRO A 214 -44.15 -32.96 43.87
C PRO A 214 -42.68 -32.64 44.16
N THR A 215 -41.79 -33.15 43.33
CA THR A 215 -40.39 -32.75 43.34
C THR A 215 -40.17 -31.52 42.46
N THR A 216 -38.93 -31.06 42.37
CA THR A 216 -38.57 -29.93 41.51
C THR A 216 -38.34 -30.39 40.08
N ILE A 217 -38.87 -29.65 39.11
CA ILE A 217 -38.45 -29.77 37.70
C ILE A 217 -36.94 -29.49 37.64
N PRO A 218 -36.14 -30.28 36.89
CA PRO A 218 -34.71 -30.03 36.75
C PRO A 218 -34.44 -28.61 36.24
N ASN A 219 -33.42 -27.96 36.81
CA ASN A 219 -32.99 -26.65 36.32
C ASN A 219 -32.39 -26.79 34.91
N PRO A 220 -32.75 -25.91 33.96
CA PRO A 220 -32.18 -25.95 32.63
C PRO A 220 -30.67 -25.72 32.69
N GLN A 221 -29.95 -26.40 31.80
CA GLN A 221 -28.52 -26.23 31.64
C GLN A 221 -28.25 -25.29 30.47
N PRO A 222 -27.10 -24.58 30.44
CA PRO A 222 -26.70 -23.83 29.27
C PRO A 222 -26.66 -24.72 28.02
N ILE A 223 -27.08 -24.19 26.88
CA ILE A 223 -26.90 -24.86 25.59
C ILE A 223 -25.40 -25.03 25.27
N GLY A 224 -25.09 -26.02 24.43
CA GLY A 224 -23.74 -26.17 23.91
C GLY A 224 -23.30 -24.98 23.04
N GLU A 225 -22.00 -24.69 23.01
CA GLU A 225 -21.41 -23.53 22.32
C GLU A 225 -21.63 -23.48 20.80
N ASN A 226 -22.05 -24.60 20.20
CA ASN A 226 -22.34 -24.71 18.76
C ASN A 226 -23.83 -24.62 18.43
N VAL A 227 -24.70 -24.57 19.45
CA VAL A 227 -26.15 -24.61 19.23
C VAL A 227 -26.61 -23.32 18.57
N LEU A 228 -26.25 -22.15 19.12
CA LEU A 228 -26.51 -20.85 18.51
C LEU A 228 -25.19 -20.22 18.08
N TYR A 229 -24.66 -20.70 16.96
CA TYR A 229 -23.42 -20.22 16.36
C TYR A 229 -23.59 -20.01 14.86
N SER A 230 -23.25 -18.80 14.37
CA SER A 230 -23.31 -18.45 12.95
C SER A 230 -21.96 -17.88 12.50
N PRO A 231 -21.12 -18.67 11.79
CA PRO A 231 -19.85 -18.21 11.25
C PRO A 231 -19.97 -17.64 9.83
N GLY A 232 -18.94 -16.91 9.38
CA GLY A 232 -18.76 -16.56 7.96
C GLY A 232 -19.67 -15.44 7.46
N ASN A 233 -20.18 -14.58 8.33
CA ASN A 233 -21.00 -13.44 7.96
C ASN A 233 -20.10 -12.31 7.46
N ILE A 234 -19.94 -12.18 6.13
CA ILE A 234 -19.03 -11.22 5.50
C ILE A 234 -19.54 -9.78 5.69
N ILE A 235 -18.66 -8.88 6.10
CA ILE A 235 -18.89 -7.43 6.07
C ILE A 235 -18.83 -6.99 4.61
N GLU A 236 -19.88 -6.31 4.13
CA GLU A 236 -19.94 -5.84 2.75
C GLU A 236 -18.67 -5.07 2.36
N PRO A 237 -18.00 -5.38 1.22
CA PRO A 237 -16.74 -4.73 0.83
C PRO A 237 -16.82 -3.20 0.75
N THR A 238 -18.01 -2.66 0.50
CA THR A 238 -18.31 -1.23 0.40
C THR A 238 -18.77 -0.60 1.71
N HIS A 239 -18.86 -1.37 2.81
CA HIS A 239 -19.22 -0.84 4.12
C HIS A 239 -18.18 0.20 4.55
N LEU A 240 -18.62 1.43 4.79
CA LEU A 240 -17.76 2.54 5.19
C LEU A 240 -17.09 2.26 6.54
N ASN A 241 -15.95 2.90 6.79
CA ASN A 241 -15.34 2.84 8.11
C ASN A 241 -16.30 3.44 9.14
N ALA A 242 -16.47 2.76 10.26
CA ALA A 242 -17.40 3.17 11.31
C ALA A 242 -16.88 2.70 12.68
N PRO A 243 -16.74 3.60 13.67
CA PRO A 243 -16.31 3.22 15.00
C PRO A 243 -17.47 2.72 15.85
N ASN A 244 -17.22 1.68 16.65
CA ASN A 244 -18.10 1.26 17.75
C ASN A 244 -19.58 1.06 17.35
N LEU A 245 -19.84 0.41 16.21
CA LEU A 245 -21.21 0.08 15.80
C LEU A 245 -21.90 -0.72 16.91
N PRO A 246 -23.05 -0.23 17.42
CA PRO A 246 -23.73 -0.83 18.55
C PRO A 246 -24.33 -2.18 18.15
N SER A 247 -24.34 -3.10 19.11
CA SER A 247 -24.95 -4.41 18.93
C SER A 247 -26.15 -4.58 19.85
N SER A 248 -27.18 -5.25 19.37
CA SER A 248 -28.32 -5.71 20.16
C SER A 248 -28.71 -7.12 19.76
N GLY A 249 -29.55 -7.77 20.56
CA GLY A 249 -29.99 -9.11 20.23
C GLY A 249 -31.07 -9.63 21.16
N GLU A 250 -31.71 -10.70 20.73
CA GLU A 250 -32.78 -11.36 21.46
C GLU A 250 -32.74 -12.87 21.25
N VAL A 251 -33.26 -13.61 22.22
CA VAL A 251 -33.49 -15.05 22.13
C VAL A 251 -34.99 -15.30 22.18
N THR A 252 -35.49 -16.08 21.23
CA THR A 252 -36.88 -16.52 21.18
C THR A 252 -37.00 -17.95 21.69
N TYR A 253 -37.90 -18.15 22.64
CA TYR A 253 -38.35 -19.46 23.08
C TYR A 253 -39.81 -19.67 22.68
N THR A 254 -40.11 -20.83 22.10
CA THR A 254 -41.46 -21.21 21.68
C THR A 254 -42.12 -22.12 22.70
N PRO A 255 -43.42 -21.91 23.01
CA PRO A 255 -44.13 -22.78 23.93
C PRO A 255 -44.20 -24.21 23.40
N MET A 256 -44.08 -25.18 24.30
CA MET A 256 -44.18 -26.60 23.97
C MET A 256 -45.61 -27.12 24.18
N ASP A 257 -45.97 -28.15 23.42
CA ASP A 257 -47.24 -28.85 23.60
C ASP A 257 -47.29 -29.53 24.98
N GLY A 258 -48.45 -29.47 25.64
CA GLY A 258 -48.66 -30.06 26.97
C GLY A 258 -48.64 -29.06 28.14
N ASN A 259 -48.47 -27.77 27.88
CA ASN A 259 -48.61 -26.71 28.89
C ASN A 259 -50.03 -26.69 29.50
N ILE A 260 -50.12 -26.38 30.80
CA ILE A 260 -51.38 -26.32 31.57
C ILE A 260 -51.56 -24.89 32.08
N ASN A 261 -52.70 -24.28 31.75
CA ASN A 261 -53.11 -22.94 32.21
C ASN A 261 -52.04 -21.83 32.02
N GLY A 262 -51.25 -21.91 30.95
CA GLY A 262 -50.22 -20.93 30.63
C GLY A 262 -49.44 -21.30 29.37
N GLY A 263 -48.43 -20.52 29.03
CA GLY A 263 -47.48 -20.88 27.98
C GLY A 263 -48.04 -20.96 26.56
N THR A 264 -48.76 -19.92 26.10
CA THR A 264 -49.41 -19.89 24.77
C THR A 264 -48.70 -19.03 23.74
N GLU A 265 -47.84 -18.10 24.16
CA GLU A 265 -47.13 -17.15 23.29
C GLU A 265 -45.61 -17.33 23.42
N GLU A 266 -44.87 -16.99 22.37
CA GLU A 266 -43.40 -16.99 22.41
C GLU A 266 -42.85 -16.07 23.50
N ARG A 267 -41.73 -16.46 24.11
CA ARG A 267 -40.97 -15.63 25.05
C ARG A 267 -39.75 -15.08 24.32
N VAL A 268 -39.77 -13.78 24.06
CA VAL A 268 -38.63 -13.05 23.49
C VAL A 268 -37.88 -12.35 24.62
N LEU A 269 -36.62 -12.69 24.80
CA LEU A 269 -35.77 -12.18 25.88
C LEU A 269 -34.60 -11.38 25.31
N PRO A 270 -34.38 -10.12 25.73
CA PRO A 270 -33.27 -9.32 25.23
C PRO A 270 -31.92 -9.83 25.78
N ILE A 271 -30.90 -9.76 24.93
CA ILE A 271 -29.51 -10.03 25.30
C ILE A 271 -28.83 -8.69 25.58
N ASN A 272 -28.35 -8.51 26.81
CA ASN A 272 -27.63 -7.30 27.22
C ASN A 272 -26.12 -7.48 27.14
N GLY A 273 -25.39 -6.39 26.87
CA GLY A 273 -23.92 -6.35 26.96
C GLY A 273 -23.17 -6.99 25.80
N ILE A 274 -23.77 -6.99 24.59
CA ILE A 274 -23.09 -7.46 23.37
C ILE A 274 -22.03 -6.44 22.97
N ASN A 275 -20.85 -6.91 22.59
CA ASN A 275 -19.75 -6.04 22.17
C ASN A 275 -20.07 -5.25 20.90
N THR A 276 -19.47 -4.08 20.75
CA THR A 276 -19.54 -3.27 19.52
C THR A 276 -18.62 -3.84 18.44
N VAL A 277 -18.78 -3.34 17.20
CA VAL A 277 -17.90 -3.66 16.07
C VAL A 277 -17.37 -2.36 15.44
N THR A 278 -16.07 -2.26 15.26
CA THR A 278 -15.38 -1.15 14.60
C THR A 278 -14.93 -1.62 13.22
N VAL A 279 -15.47 -1.03 12.15
CA VAL A 279 -15.06 -1.32 10.77
C VAL A 279 -13.99 -0.31 10.36
N HIS A 280 -12.81 -0.79 9.95
CA HIS A 280 -11.73 0.03 9.44
C HIS A 280 -11.00 -0.75 8.34
N THR A 281 -11.03 -0.27 7.10
CA THR A 281 -10.39 -0.97 5.99
C THR A 281 -9.00 -0.37 5.73
N PRO A 282 -7.91 -1.10 6.00
CA PRO A 282 -6.56 -0.55 5.92
C PRO A 282 -6.03 -0.51 4.49
N VAL A 283 -5.36 0.59 4.15
CA VAL A 283 -4.51 0.74 2.96
C VAL A 283 -3.21 1.42 3.36
N VAL A 284 -2.13 1.08 2.66
CA VAL A 284 -0.80 1.67 2.82
C VAL A 284 -0.26 2.15 1.49
N ASN A 285 0.71 3.07 1.54
CA ASN A 285 1.43 3.53 0.37
C ASN A 285 2.84 3.97 0.80
N TYR A 286 3.81 3.10 0.61
CA TYR A 286 5.23 3.40 0.83
C TYR A 286 5.98 3.40 -0.51
N SER A 287 5.37 3.98 -1.55
CA SER A 287 5.96 4.04 -2.88
C SER A 287 7.28 4.79 -2.85
N LEU A 288 8.25 4.37 -3.65
CA LEU A 288 9.58 4.97 -3.68
C LEU A 288 10.11 5.09 -5.11
N LEU A 289 10.86 6.15 -5.35
CA LEU A 289 11.63 6.36 -6.58
C LEU A 289 13.12 6.21 -6.24
N PRO A 290 13.79 5.13 -6.68
CA PRO A 290 15.22 4.96 -6.48
C PRO A 290 16.01 6.00 -7.28
N ASP A 291 17.17 6.40 -6.74
CA ASP A 291 18.07 7.36 -7.38
C ASP A 291 19.00 6.70 -8.42
N ASP A 292 18.47 5.81 -9.25
CA ASP A 292 19.24 4.98 -10.20
C ASP A 292 19.89 5.80 -11.33
N ASN A 293 19.38 7.01 -11.57
CA ASN A 293 19.87 7.93 -12.57
C ASN A 293 21.02 8.82 -12.06
N ARG A 294 21.38 8.74 -10.78
CA ARG A 294 22.49 9.49 -10.18
C ARG A 294 23.82 9.39 -10.97
N PRO A 295 24.26 8.22 -11.48
CA PRO A 295 25.51 8.12 -12.24
C PRO A 295 25.56 8.95 -13.54
N PHE A 296 24.42 9.50 -13.97
CA PHE A 296 24.26 10.34 -15.16
C PHE A 296 24.05 11.82 -14.80
N ASP A 297 24.11 12.18 -13.51
CA ASP A 297 23.99 13.57 -13.05
C ASP A 297 25.22 14.40 -13.44
N GLN A 298 25.07 15.19 -14.48
CA GLN A 298 26.12 16.05 -15.03
C GLN A 298 26.23 17.41 -14.33
N ARG A 299 25.49 17.68 -13.26
CA ARG A 299 25.60 18.95 -12.53
C ARG A 299 26.97 19.11 -11.90
N MET A 300 27.55 20.29 -12.04
CA MET A 300 28.81 20.65 -11.37
C MET A 300 28.64 20.83 -9.86
N THR A 301 27.40 21.08 -9.41
CA THR A 301 27.00 21.07 -7.99
C THR A 301 25.77 20.16 -7.85
N PRO A 302 25.96 18.85 -7.62
CA PRO A 302 24.85 17.89 -7.47
C PRO A 302 23.99 18.17 -6.23
N ASP A 303 22.68 18.02 -6.36
CA ASP A 303 21.75 18.00 -5.23
C ASP A 303 21.56 16.55 -4.77
N MET A 304 22.11 16.21 -3.60
CA MET A 304 22.04 14.88 -2.99
C MET A 304 20.80 14.67 -2.11
N THR A 305 19.94 15.68 -1.97
CA THR A 305 18.72 15.61 -1.13
C THR A 305 17.49 15.11 -1.90
N ARG A 306 17.62 14.93 -3.21
CA ARG A 306 16.55 14.54 -4.14
C ARG A 306 17.05 13.47 -5.10
N ALA A 307 16.17 12.56 -5.50
CA ALA A 307 16.47 11.66 -6.61
C ALA A 307 16.58 12.47 -7.92
N VAL A 308 17.46 12.05 -8.82
CA VAL A 308 17.70 12.73 -10.09
C VAL A 308 16.99 12.01 -11.22
N LEU A 309 16.32 12.78 -12.07
CA LEU A 309 15.76 12.31 -13.32
C LEU A 309 16.47 13.03 -14.46
N ILE A 310 16.96 12.27 -15.45
CA ILE A 310 17.67 12.82 -16.60
C ILE A 310 16.70 12.88 -17.79
N LEU A 311 16.64 14.03 -18.46
CA LEU A 311 15.79 14.19 -19.65
C LEU A 311 16.13 13.13 -20.71
N ASP A 312 15.09 12.55 -21.33
CA ASP A 312 15.19 11.46 -22.32
C ASP A 312 15.78 10.14 -21.80
N ARG A 313 15.88 9.97 -20.48
CA ARG A 313 16.29 8.71 -19.84
C ARG A 313 15.11 8.05 -19.10
N PRO A 314 14.99 6.71 -19.14
CA PRO A 314 13.98 6.02 -18.34
C PRO A 314 14.28 6.09 -16.84
N PHE A 315 13.24 5.92 -16.03
CA PHE A 315 13.32 5.77 -14.58
C PHE A 315 12.19 4.86 -14.08
N THR A 316 12.40 4.20 -12.95
CA THR A 316 11.44 3.23 -12.39
C THR A 316 10.91 3.74 -11.05
N VAL A 317 9.60 3.63 -10.85
CA VAL A 317 8.95 3.87 -9.56
C VAL A 317 8.51 2.52 -9.00
N HIS A 318 8.81 2.27 -7.73
CA HIS A 318 8.28 1.12 -7.01
C HIS A 318 7.02 1.49 -6.25
N PHE A 319 6.03 0.64 -6.35
CA PHE A 319 4.76 0.76 -5.63
C PHE A 319 4.65 -0.40 -4.66
N THR A 320 4.09 -0.15 -3.48
CA THR A 320 3.91 -1.20 -2.48
C THR A 320 2.55 -1.08 -1.82
N GLU A 321 1.82 -2.19 -1.79
CA GLU A 321 0.65 -2.42 -0.93
C GLU A 321 1.06 -3.07 0.40
N SER A 322 2.35 -3.28 0.61
CA SER A 322 2.90 -3.81 1.86
C SER A 322 3.58 -2.72 2.67
N GLY A 323 3.43 -2.77 3.99
CA GLY A 323 4.08 -1.85 4.90
C GLY A 323 3.43 -1.82 6.27
N GLN A 324 3.91 -0.93 7.14
CA GLN A 324 3.39 -0.79 8.49
C GLN A 324 2.06 -0.02 8.50
N HIS A 325 1.02 -0.59 9.11
CA HIS A 325 -0.22 0.10 9.47
C HIS A 325 -0.31 0.32 11.00
N LEU A 326 -1.51 0.35 11.59
CA LEU A 326 -1.75 0.41 13.03
C LEU A 326 -1.22 -0.85 13.73
N ASN A 327 -0.75 -0.72 14.96
CA ASN A 327 -0.27 -1.84 15.76
C ASN A 327 -1.41 -2.48 16.57
N ILE A 328 -2.42 -2.99 15.87
CA ILE A 328 -3.60 -3.69 16.42
C ILE A 328 -3.72 -5.09 15.78
N PRO A 329 -4.42 -6.06 16.41
CA PRO A 329 -4.55 -7.41 15.88
C PRO A 329 -5.07 -7.44 14.44
N GLY A 330 -4.38 -8.18 13.57
CA GLY A 330 -4.72 -8.27 12.14
C GLY A 330 -4.15 -7.13 11.29
N TYR A 331 -3.59 -6.09 11.90
CA TYR A 331 -2.89 -5.01 11.22
C TYR A 331 -1.37 -5.19 11.44
N GLY A 332 -0.59 -4.12 11.39
CA GLY A 332 0.87 -4.16 11.53
C GLY A 332 1.62 -4.08 10.19
N ASN A 333 2.79 -4.69 10.12
CA ASN A 333 3.60 -4.72 8.90
C ASN A 333 3.26 -5.95 8.04
N ARG A 334 2.42 -5.79 7.02
CA ARG A 334 1.94 -6.88 6.15
C ARG A 334 1.52 -6.36 4.79
N ASP A 335 1.04 -7.27 3.95
CA ASP A 335 0.42 -6.97 2.66
C ASP A 335 -1.07 -6.58 2.83
N TYR A 336 -1.45 -5.45 2.23
CA TYR A 336 -2.78 -4.88 2.21
C TYR A 336 -3.39 -4.84 0.80
N ALA A 337 -2.80 -5.54 -0.18
CA ALA A 337 -3.32 -5.60 -1.55
C ALA A 337 -4.79 -6.05 -1.60
N LYS A 338 -5.21 -7.00 -0.73
CA LYS A 338 -6.60 -7.46 -0.61
C LYS A 338 -7.60 -6.31 -0.40
N TYR A 339 -7.21 -5.27 0.32
CA TYR A 339 -8.08 -4.14 0.67
C TYR A 339 -7.83 -2.91 -0.20
N THR A 340 -6.94 -2.99 -1.18
CA THR A 340 -6.60 -1.88 -2.06
C THR A 340 -7.48 -1.92 -3.31
N LYS A 341 -8.28 -0.87 -3.52
CA LYS A 341 -9.13 -0.67 -4.70
C LYS A 341 -8.30 -0.34 -5.94
N ASN A 342 -7.43 0.65 -5.81
CA ASN A 342 -6.61 1.17 -6.89
C ASN A 342 -5.41 1.95 -6.34
N LYS A 343 -4.37 2.03 -7.17
CA LYS A 343 -3.19 2.87 -6.96
C LYS A 343 -3.10 3.88 -8.10
N ARG A 344 -2.57 5.07 -7.85
CA ARG A 344 -2.32 6.06 -8.90
C ARG A 344 -1.10 6.91 -8.60
N ILE A 345 -0.49 7.44 -9.65
CA ILE A 345 0.66 8.34 -9.59
C ILE A 345 0.39 9.56 -10.48
N GLN A 346 0.88 10.72 -10.07
CA GLN A 346 0.80 11.96 -10.82
C GLN A 346 2.17 12.62 -10.84
N PHE A 347 2.61 13.00 -12.03
CA PHE A 347 3.83 13.74 -12.26
C PHE A 347 3.49 15.20 -12.56
N PRO A 348 4.17 16.19 -11.96
CA PRO A 348 4.02 17.61 -12.30
C PRO A 348 4.78 17.98 -13.61
N PHE A 349 4.97 17.00 -14.48
CA PHE A 349 5.60 17.08 -15.79
C PHE A 349 5.13 15.91 -16.64
N GLY A 350 5.21 16.04 -17.97
CA GLY A 350 4.81 14.96 -18.88
C GLY A 350 5.74 13.75 -18.82
N VAL A 351 5.19 12.55 -18.97
CA VAL A 351 5.95 11.28 -19.01
C VAL A 351 5.41 10.35 -20.08
N PHE A 352 6.27 9.48 -20.59
CA PHE A 352 5.87 8.34 -21.40
C PHE A 352 5.80 7.07 -20.56
N GLN A 353 4.80 6.23 -20.82
CA GLN A 353 4.72 4.86 -20.34
C GLN A 353 4.31 3.97 -21.52
N ASN A 354 5.11 2.94 -21.82
CA ASN A 354 4.90 2.01 -22.95
C ASN A 354 4.60 2.68 -24.31
N GLY A 355 5.11 3.90 -24.54
CA GLY A 355 4.90 4.67 -25.77
C GLY A 355 3.75 5.68 -25.68
N ASP A 356 2.84 5.54 -24.72
CA ASP A 356 1.75 6.48 -24.48
C ASP A 356 2.25 7.69 -23.69
N TYR A 357 1.84 8.89 -24.11
CA TYR A 357 2.17 10.14 -23.44
C TYR A 357 1.10 10.54 -22.43
N TYR A 358 1.53 10.78 -21.20
CA TYR A 358 0.72 11.37 -20.14
C TYR A 358 1.18 12.81 -19.91
N PRO A 359 0.30 13.81 -20.12
CA PRO A 359 0.61 15.20 -19.78
C PRO A 359 0.89 15.39 -18.29
N GLU A 360 1.49 16.52 -17.94
CA GLU A 360 1.64 16.94 -16.55
C GLU A 360 0.30 16.93 -15.81
N ASP A 361 0.36 16.71 -14.50
CA ASP A 361 -0.78 16.67 -13.59
C ASP A 361 -1.89 15.68 -13.99
N THR A 362 -1.54 14.64 -14.74
CA THR A 362 -2.46 13.55 -15.11
C THR A 362 -2.28 12.36 -14.17
N TRP A 363 -3.39 11.88 -13.59
CA TRP A 363 -3.38 10.65 -12.80
C TRP A 363 -3.23 9.42 -13.69
N ILE A 364 -2.19 8.63 -13.41
CA ILE A 364 -1.91 7.35 -14.07
C ILE A 364 -2.26 6.23 -13.11
N TYR A 365 -3.23 5.39 -13.48
CA TYR A 365 -3.67 4.28 -12.64
C TYR A 365 -2.71 3.10 -12.75
N ILE A 366 -2.28 2.59 -11.59
CA ILE A 366 -1.37 1.46 -11.46
C ILE A 366 -2.19 0.25 -11.00
N PRO A 367 -2.16 -0.88 -11.73
CA PRO A 367 -2.87 -2.08 -11.30
C PRO A 367 -2.39 -2.56 -9.92
N VAL A 368 -3.32 -2.98 -9.07
CA VAL A 368 -3.02 -3.61 -7.77
C VAL A 368 -2.17 -4.86 -7.99
N GLY A 369 -1.17 -5.07 -7.13
CA GLY A 369 -0.16 -6.11 -7.24
C GLY A 369 1.01 -5.77 -8.18
N THR A 370 1.02 -4.62 -8.85
CA THR A 370 2.16 -4.17 -9.67
C THR A 370 3.25 -3.58 -8.77
N PRO A 371 4.44 -4.22 -8.61
CA PRO A 371 5.47 -3.79 -7.67
C PRO A 371 6.29 -2.60 -8.19
N SER A 372 6.33 -2.38 -9.50
CA SER A 372 7.09 -1.29 -10.12
C SER A 372 6.62 -0.98 -11.52
N MET A 373 6.85 0.25 -11.98
CA MET A 373 6.61 0.66 -13.36
C MET A 373 7.70 1.60 -13.86
N THR A 374 8.11 1.41 -15.11
CA THR A 374 9.11 2.24 -15.78
C THR A 374 8.44 3.31 -16.62
N PHE A 375 8.93 4.53 -16.49
CA PHE A 375 8.53 5.70 -17.26
C PHE A 375 9.73 6.24 -18.03
N LYS A 376 9.49 7.05 -19.06
CA LYS A 376 10.52 7.81 -19.76
C LYS A 376 10.17 9.29 -19.78
N MET A 377 11.11 10.15 -19.40
CA MET A 377 10.89 11.59 -19.51
C MET A 377 11.05 12.06 -20.96
N PRO A 378 10.18 12.95 -21.46
CA PRO A 378 10.40 13.66 -22.71
C PRO A 378 11.59 14.61 -22.64
N THR A 379 12.10 15.06 -23.78
CA THR A 379 13.14 16.09 -23.84
C THR A 379 12.63 17.48 -23.49
N TRP A 380 11.33 17.76 -23.71
CA TRP A 380 10.71 19.08 -23.60
C TRP A 380 10.16 19.46 -22.23
N VAL A 381 10.46 18.65 -21.22
CA VAL A 381 10.21 19.01 -19.82
C VAL A 381 11.29 20.01 -19.39
N ASP A 382 10.88 21.10 -18.76
CA ASP A 382 11.82 22.10 -18.24
C ASP A 382 12.67 21.50 -17.10
N GLU A 383 13.95 21.88 -17.04
CA GLU A 383 14.81 21.52 -15.91
C GLU A 383 14.32 22.18 -14.61
N GLY A 384 14.34 21.45 -13.49
CA GLY A 384 13.82 21.99 -12.24
C GLY A 384 13.67 20.98 -11.11
N ASN A 385 13.11 21.45 -9.99
CA ASN A 385 12.79 20.62 -8.85
C ASN A 385 11.29 20.39 -8.81
N TYR A 386 10.88 19.15 -8.61
CA TYR A 386 9.50 18.71 -8.69
C TYR A 386 9.15 17.76 -7.54
N THR A 387 7.86 17.63 -7.26
CA THR A 387 7.33 16.67 -6.28
C THR A 387 6.31 15.78 -6.97
N VAL A 388 6.61 14.48 -7.03
CA VAL A 388 5.72 13.46 -7.59
C VAL A 388 4.85 12.91 -6.48
N GLN A 389 3.58 12.62 -6.78
CA GLN A 389 2.61 12.15 -5.79
C GLN A 389 2.09 10.76 -6.17
N THR A 390 1.90 9.90 -5.17
CA THR A 390 1.22 8.62 -5.31
C THR A 390 0.10 8.49 -4.29
N GLN A 391 -0.92 7.71 -4.63
CA GLN A 391 -2.05 7.43 -3.76
C GLN A 391 -2.49 5.98 -3.92
N SER A 392 -2.93 5.37 -2.81
CA SER A 392 -3.55 4.04 -2.77
C SER A 392 -4.84 4.13 -1.97
N TRP A 393 -5.92 3.57 -2.50
CA TRP A 393 -7.27 3.73 -1.99
C TRP A 393 -7.85 2.41 -1.47
N ALA A 394 -8.56 2.46 -0.35
CA ALA A 394 -9.24 1.30 0.23
C ALA A 394 -10.47 0.86 -0.61
N ILE A 395 -10.82 -0.43 -0.60
CA ILE A 395 -11.98 -1.00 -1.33
C ILE A 395 -13.33 -0.39 -0.94
N ASN A 396 -13.45 0.13 0.29
CA ASN A 396 -14.65 0.79 0.78
C ASN A 396 -14.61 2.32 0.69
N ALA A 397 -13.64 2.88 -0.03
CA ALA A 397 -13.53 4.33 -0.20
C ALA A 397 -14.79 4.93 -0.86
N PRO A 398 -15.46 5.93 -0.24
CA PRO A 398 -16.70 6.50 -0.76
C PRO A 398 -16.49 7.35 -2.02
N SER A 399 -15.27 7.88 -2.21
CA SER A 399 -14.85 8.65 -3.37
C SER A 399 -13.33 8.57 -3.48
N ASP A 400 -12.75 9.16 -4.54
CA ASP A 400 -11.30 9.25 -4.72
C ASP A 400 -10.76 10.68 -4.38
N GLY A 401 -11.40 11.37 -3.43
CA GLY A 401 -11.04 12.73 -2.96
C GLY A 401 -9.78 12.81 -2.09
N SER A 402 -8.80 13.62 -2.47
CA SER A 402 -7.49 13.65 -1.78
C SER A 402 -7.54 14.06 -0.29
N ASP A 403 -8.64 14.66 0.16
CA ASP A 403 -8.92 15.00 1.56
C ASP A 403 -9.08 13.78 2.47
N LEU A 404 -9.32 12.59 1.90
CA LEU A 404 -9.41 11.31 2.62
C LEU A 404 -8.06 10.58 2.72
N CYS A 405 -6.96 11.21 2.30
CA CYS A 405 -5.63 10.63 2.28
C CYS A 405 -4.79 11.01 3.51
N GLU A 406 -4.07 10.04 4.04
CA GLU A 406 -2.99 10.25 5.01
C GLU A 406 -1.65 9.75 4.47
N VAL A 407 -0.56 10.37 4.91
CA VAL A 407 0.78 9.95 4.49
C VAL A 407 1.04 8.52 4.98
N ASN A 408 1.53 7.67 4.08
CA ASN A 408 1.91 6.27 4.26
C ASN A 408 0.81 5.26 4.58
N ARG A 409 -0.24 5.64 5.30
CA ARG A 409 -1.35 4.75 5.69
C ARG A 409 -2.59 5.55 6.07
N ASN A 410 -3.80 5.01 5.88
CA ASN A 410 -5.02 5.58 6.46
C ASN A 410 -5.16 5.19 7.95
N GLY A 411 -4.36 5.83 8.80
CA GLY A 411 -4.31 5.52 10.23
C GLY A 411 -5.53 6.04 10.99
N ASP A 412 -6.07 7.18 10.62
CA ASP A 412 -7.35 7.69 11.10
C ASP A 412 -8.48 6.86 10.48
N LEU A 413 -9.44 6.46 11.31
CA LEU A 413 -10.59 5.67 10.90
C LEU A 413 -11.43 6.39 9.84
N TRP A 414 -11.44 7.72 9.82
CA TRP A 414 -12.23 8.50 8.87
C TRP A 414 -11.58 8.62 7.49
N ASN A 415 -10.33 8.18 7.32
CA ASN A 415 -9.60 8.25 6.06
C ASN A 415 -9.62 6.91 5.31
N TYR A 416 -9.52 6.99 3.99
CA TYR A 416 -9.69 5.86 3.07
C TYR A 416 -8.52 5.71 2.09
N CYS A 417 -7.54 6.61 2.17
CA CYS A 417 -6.42 6.68 1.24
C CYS A 417 -5.10 6.80 1.99
N ALA A 418 -4.07 6.19 1.42
CA ALA A 418 -2.68 6.38 1.81
C ALA A 418 -1.93 7.10 0.67
N SER A 419 -1.24 8.18 0.98
CA SER A 419 -0.44 8.96 0.02
C SER A 419 1.05 8.89 0.32
N GLU A 420 1.86 9.08 -0.71
CA GLU A 420 3.30 9.32 -0.58
C GLU A 420 3.73 10.36 -1.62
N SER A 421 4.81 11.06 -1.33
CA SER A 421 5.42 12.01 -2.24
C SER A 421 6.94 11.92 -2.20
N PHE A 422 7.57 12.06 -3.35
CA PHE A 422 9.04 12.10 -3.44
C PHE A 422 9.51 13.29 -4.26
N ASN A 423 10.56 13.94 -3.75
CA ASN A 423 11.17 15.10 -4.38
C ASN A 423 12.22 14.67 -5.40
N VAL A 424 12.11 15.22 -6.61
CA VAL A 424 13.00 14.89 -7.72
C VAL A 424 13.63 16.15 -8.32
N GLY A 425 14.85 16.02 -8.83
CA GLY A 425 15.52 17.03 -9.65
C GLY A 425 15.57 16.56 -11.10
N VAL A 426 14.91 17.28 -12.01
CA VAL A 426 14.98 17.06 -13.46
C VAL A 426 16.17 17.84 -14.02
N VAL A 427 17.07 17.12 -14.69
CA VAL A 427 18.33 17.65 -15.18
C VAL A 427 18.49 17.35 -16.68
N GLY A 428 18.96 18.33 -17.42
CA GLY A 428 19.41 18.16 -18.80
C GLY A 428 20.70 17.35 -18.91
N ARG A 429 21.24 17.28 -20.12
CA ARG A 429 22.51 16.59 -20.41
C ARG A 429 23.19 17.15 -21.64
N LEU A 430 24.50 17.00 -21.70
CA LEU A 430 25.37 17.25 -22.85
C LEU A 430 26.03 15.93 -23.25
N PHE A 431 26.08 15.66 -24.56
CA PHE A 431 26.47 14.35 -25.10
C PHE A 431 26.79 14.43 -26.60
N ASN A 432 27.28 13.34 -27.14
CA ASN A 432 27.60 13.07 -28.53
C ASN A 432 28.64 14.06 -29.11
N PHE A 433 29.71 14.31 -28.36
CA PHE A 433 30.85 15.06 -28.89
C PHE A 433 31.52 14.31 -30.04
N ARG A 434 31.71 15.01 -31.15
CA ARG A 434 32.37 14.46 -32.33
C ARG A 434 33.16 15.51 -33.10
N ILE A 435 34.24 15.07 -33.71
CA ILE A 435 35.01 15.83 -34.71
C ILE A 435 34.60 15.33 -36.08
N TRP A 436 34.20 16.24 -36.95
CA TRP A 436 33.50 15.87 -38.17
C TRP A 436 34.04 16.61 -39.42
N ASP A 437 35.05 17.47 -39.25
CA ASP A 437 35.96 17.91 -40.32
C ASP A 437 37.31 18.35 -39.73
N ILE A 438 38.39 18.23 -40.50
CA ILE A 438 39.73 18.77 -40.20
C ILE A 438 40.25 19.47 -41.45
N GLY A 439 40.66 20.73 -41.30
CA GLY A 439 41.14 21.59 -42.39
C GLY A 439 42.50 21.20 -42.97
N ASP A 440 43.18 20.22 -42.35
CA ASP A 440 44.38 19.59 -42.91
C ASP A 440 44.00 18.83 -44.18
N PHE A 441 44.59 19.21 -45.32
CA PHE A 441 44.22 18.65 -46.63
C PHE A 441 44.44 17.13 -46.71
N ARG A 442 45.27 16.55 -45.83
CA ARG A 442 45.47 15.09 -45.76
C ARG A 442 44.21 14.38 -45.25
N PHE A 443 43.42 15.03 -44.40
CA PHE A 443 42.14 14.51 -43.90
C PHE A 443 40.95 14.86 -44.81
N GLU A 444 41.14 15.67 -45.85
CA GLU A 444 40.06 16.13 -46.72
C GLU A 444 39.19 14.99 -47.28
N LYS A 445 39.82 13.94 -47.82
CA LYS A 445 39.09 12.79 -48.38
C LYS A 445 38.46 11.86 -47.33
N VAL A 446 38.79 12.05 -46.05
CA VAL A 446 38.11 11.35 -44.96
C VAL A 446 36.72 11.95 -44.82
N PHE A 447 36.63 13.28 -44.72
CA PHE A 447 35.40 14.00 -44.39
C PHE A 447 34.61 14.48 -45.60
N ARG A 448 35.22 14.56 -46.79
CA ARG A 448 34.63 15.16 -47.99
C ARG A 448 34.68 14.22 -49.19
N THR A 449 33.68 14.31 -50.07
CA THR A 449 33.52 13.43 -51.24
C THR A 449 34.60 13.63 -52.32
N GLY A 450 35.28 14.78 -52.29
CA GLY A 450 36.36 15.10 -53.21
C GLY A 450 37.25 16.22 -52.70
N VAL A 451 38.41 16.36 -53.33
CA VAL A 451 39.35 17.46 -53.05
C VAL A 451 38.72 18.79 -53.45
N GLY A 452 38.71 19.76 -52.55
CA GLY A 452 38.16 21.10 -52.74
C GLY A 452 36.62 21.18 -52.72
N THR A 453 35.90 20.08 -52.45
CA THR A 453 34.43 20.10 -52.37
C THR A 453 33.95 20.53 -50.97
N PHE A 454 32.68 20.96 -50.87
CA PHE A 454 31.97 21.16 -49.60
C PHE A 454 31.03 20.00 -49.28
N GLU A 455 30.96 18.99 -50.14
CA GLU A 455 30.10 17.83 -49.92
C GLU A 455 30.80 16.87 -48.95
N HIS A 456 30.17 16.60 -47.81
CA HIS A 456 30.74 15.71 -46.80
C HIS A 456 30.48 14.24 -47.11
N SER A 457 31.41 13.39 -46.70
CA SER A 457 31.21 11.96 -46.51
C SER A 457 30.40 11.71 -45.23
N ASN A 458 30.12 10.44 -44.92
CA ASN A 458 29.49 10.06 -43.65
C ASN A 458 30.50 9.85 -42.51
N ALA A 459 31.79 10.12 -42.73
CA ALA A 459 32.83 9.84 -41.73
C ALA A 459 32.86 10.91 -40.65
N MET A 460 32.91 10.47 -39.39
CA MET A 460 33.00 11.31 -38.20
C MET A 460 33.81 10.55 -37.14
N TYR A 461 34.51 11.28 -36.28
CA TYR A 461 35.17 10.72 -35.10
C TYR A 461 34.35 11.03 -33.85
N TYR A 462 33.91 9.99 -33.15
CA TYR A 462 33.01 10.07 -32.00
C TYR A 462 33.77 9.92 -30.69
N THR A 463 33.25 10.47 -29.59
CA THR A 463 33.79 10.23 -28.24
C THR A 463 34.19 8.77 -28.01
N GLY A 464 33.29 7.83 -28.34
CA GLY A 464 33.52 6.41 -28.16
C GLY A 464 32.47 5.54 -28.85
N GLY A 465 32.33 4.32 -28.35
CA GLY A 465 31.50 3.26 -28.93
C GLY A 465 30.04 3.23 -28.49
N ASN A 466 29.66 3.97 -27.45
CA ASN A 466 28.37 3.89 -26.79
C ASN A 466 27.50 5.12 -27.08
N ASP A 467 26.19 4.98 -26.87
CA ASP A 467 25.25 6.11 -26.84
C ASP A 467 25.33 6.88 -25.51
N GLU A 468 24.50 7.91 -25.38
CA GLU A 468 24.49 8.77 -24.21
C GLU A 468 23.96 8.11 -22.92
N ASN A 469 23.44 6.88 -23.03
CA ASN A 469 22.98 6.05 -21.92
C ASN A 469 24.00 4.96 -21.56
N GLY A 470 25.14 4.89 -22.26
CA GLY A 470 26.18 3.88 -22.07
C GLY A 470 25.90 2.57 -22.80
N ILE A 471 24.95 2.54 -23.74
CA ILE A 471 24.61 1.35 -24.52
C ILE A 471 25.51 1.26 -25.75
N PRO A 472 26.20 0.12 -25.99
CA PRO A 472 27.03 -0.08 -27.17
C PRO A 472 26.28 0.15 -28.50
N THR A 473 26.90 0.92 -29.39
CA THR A 473 26.43 1.14 -30.77
C THR A 473 27.28 0.34 -31.78
N ALA A 474 26.95 0.45 -33.07
CA ALA A 474 27.77 -0.12 -34.16
C ALA A 474 29.24 0.38 -34.18
N LEU A 475 29.54 1.49 -33.48
CA LEU A 475 30.88 2.06 -33.37
C LEU A 475 31.76 1.40 -32.29
N SER A 476 31.18 0.60 -31.39
CA SER A 476 31.93 -0.03 -30.28
C SER A 476 33.12 -0.86 -30.73
N GLY A 477 33.00 -1.56 -31.86
CA GLY A 477 34.09 -2.35 -32.45
C GLY A 477 35.00 -1.58 -33.42
N GLN A 478 34.87 -0.26 -33.53
CA GLN A 478 35.54 0.55 -34.56
C GLN A 478 36.43 1.64 -33.95
N PRO A 479 37.54 1.27 -33.28
CA PRO A 479 38.41 2.22 -32.57
C PRO A 479 39.10 3.24 -33.47
N GLN A 480 39.14 3.04 -34.79
CA GLN A 480 39.65 4.03 -35.74
C GLN A 480 38.80 5.31 -35.75
N TRP A 481 37.48 5.20 -35.55
CA TRP A 481 36.52 6.30 -35.56
C TRP A 481 36.25 6.87 -34.16
N GLN A 482 37.03 6.47 -33.16
CA GLN A 482 36.85 6.90 -31.77
C GLN A 482 37.95 7.89 -31.37
N LEU A 483 37.59 8.89 -30.57
CA LEU A 483 38.51 9.90 -30.04
C LEU A 483 39.45 9.32 -28.97
N PRO A 484 40.70 9.81 -28.87
CA PRO A 484 41.27 10.90 -29.66
C PRO A 484 41.65 10.50 -31.09
N ILE A 485 41.62 11.48 -32.01
CA ILE A 485 42.22 11.33 -33.34
C ILE A 485 43.73 11.21 -33.19
N ARG A 486 44.30 10.11 -33.69
CA ARG A 486 45.68 9.69 -33.46
C ARG A 486 46.18 8.86 -34.65
N LYS A 487 47.40 8.32 -34.56
CA LYS A 487 47.86 7.31 -35.53
C LYS A 487 46.88 6.13 -35.58
N GLY A 488 46.55 5.72 -36.80
CA GLY A 488 45.57 4.69 -37.10
C GLY A 488 44.13 5.18 -37.21
N SER A 489 43.84 6.45 -36.86
CA SER A 489 42.51 7.04 -37.08
C SER A 489 42.22 7.28 -38.56
N HIS A 490 43.24 7.67 -39.35
CA HIS A 490 43.05 7.91 -40.78
C HIS A 490 42.85 6.57 -41.54
N PRO A 491 41.72 6.38 -42.25
CA PRO A 491 41.31 5.08 -42.77
C PRO A 491 42.29 4.47 -43.79
N THR A 492 42.96 5.30 -44.59
CA THR A 492 43.89 4.85 -45.65
C THR A 492 45.35 5.19 -45.39
N GLU A 493 45.66 6.01 -44.38
CA GLU A 493 46.99 6.57 -44.14
C GLU A 493 47.31 6.49 -42.65
N GLN A 494 47.56 5.27 -42.16
CA GLN A 494 47.62 4.95 -40.73
C GLN A 494 48.63 5.82 -39.93
N ARG A 495 49.65 6.38 -40.57
CA ARG A 495 50.67 7.23 -39.93
C ARG A 495 50.27 8.70 -39.80
N THR A 496 49.19 9.12 -40.45
CA THR A 496 48.82 10.52 -40.61
C THR A 496 48.17 11.06 -39.32
N VAL A 497 48.72 12.16 -38.83
CA VAL A 497 48.22 12.94 -37.69
C VAL A 497 48.19 14.42 -38.13
N PRO A 498 47.15 15.20 -37.78
CA PRO A 498 47.03 16.60 -38.17
C PRO A 498 48.27 17.44 -37.83
N HIS A 499 48.62 18.39 -38.68
CA HIS A 499 49.68 19.36 -38.40
C HIS A 499 49.15 20.57 -37.63
N ASN A 500 50.01 21.22 -36.85
CA ASN A 500 49.65 22.40 -36.07
C ASN A 500 49.12 23.54 -36.97
N GLY A 501 48.21 24.36 -36.43
CA GLY A 501 47.63 25.51 -37.13
C GLY A 501 46.40 25.20 -37.99
N TYR A 502 46.15 23.94 -38.36
CA TYR A 502 44.89 23.56 -38.99
C TYR A 502 43.73 23.55 -37.99
N SER A 503 42.57 24.03 -38.43
CA SER A 503 41.34 23.97 -37.64
C SER A 503 40.67 22.60 -37.75
N PHE A 504 40.00 22.19 -36.68
CA PHE A 504 39.03 21.11 -36.75
C PHE A 504 37.64 21.63 -36.36
N LEU A 505 36.62 21.04 -36.97
CA LEU A 505 35.22 21.32 -36.69
C LEU A 505 34.67 20.23 -35.79
N PHE A 506 33.96 20.64 -34.74
CA PHE A 506 33.34 19.73 -33.80
C PHE A 506 31.89 20.14 -33.52
N ASP A 507 31.11 19.18 -33.07
CA ASP A 507 29.75 19.39 -32.64
C ASP A 507 29.36 18.42 -31.52
N PHE A 508 28.31 18.78 -30.79
CA PHE A 508 27.69 17.95 -29.75
C PHE A 508 26.27 18.43 -29.51
N ARG A 509 25.51 17.70 -28.68
CA ARG A 509 24.13 18.04 -28.34
C ARG A 509 23.96 18.34 -26.87
N THR A 510 22.96 19.15 -26.59
CA THR A 510 22.40 19.32 -25.25
C THR A 510 20.90 19.04 -25.27
N ILE A 511 20.37 18.55 -24.15
CA ILE A 511 18.94 18.54 -23.82
C ILE A 511 18.75 19.37 -22.56
N GLY A 512 17.72 20.21 -22.53
CA GLY A 512 17.40 21.09 -21.39
C GLY A 512 17.30 22.55 -21.78
N ASN A 513 17.28 23.43 -20.78
CA ASN A 513 16.94 24.84 -20.89
C ASN A 513 18.15 25.66 -21.36
N LEU A 514 18.53 25.47 -22.64
CA LEU A 514 19.68 26.12 -23.30
C LEU A 514 19.29 26.74 -24.65
N TRP A 515 18.12 27.37 -24.72
CA TRP A 515 17.58 28.01 -25.91
C TRP A 515 17.40 29.54 -25.95
N GLN A 516 17.82 30.27 -24.94
CA GLN A 516 17.67 31.73 -24.80
C GLN A 516 19.00 32.48 -24.92
N PRO A 517 18.97 33.80 -25.20
CA PRO A 517 20.14 34.65 -25.06
C PRO A 517 20.75 34.58 -23.65
N GLY A 518 22.08 34.62 -23.57
CA GLY A 518 22.82 34.45 -22.31
C GLY A 518 23.11 32.99 -21.96
N GLU A 519 22.59 32.03 -22.71
CA GLU A 519 22.92 30.61 -22.59
C GLU A 519 24.02 30.25 -23.60
N GLY A 520 24.85 29.28 -23.23
CA GLY A 520 26.05 28.99 -24.00
C GLY A 520 26.81 27.78 -23.49
N ILE A 521 27.93 27.51 -24.16
CA ILE A 521 28.86 26.45 -23.81
C ILE A 521 30.25 27.05 -23.64
N ARG A 522 30.84 26.81 -22.49
CA ARG A 522 32.24 27.12 -22.21
C ARG A 522 33.10 25.89 -22.47
N ILE A 523 34.19 26.08 -23.19
CA ILE A 523 35.19 25.06 -23.46
C ILE A 523 36.53 25.58 -22.95
N GLU A 524 37.21 24.76 -22.15
CA GLU A 524 38.54 25.04 -21.61
C GLU A 524 39.53 24.01 -22.19
N PRO A 525 40.24 24.37 -23.29
CA PRO A 525 41.33 23.58 -23.82
C PRO A 525 42.51 23.51 -22.86
N SER A 526 43.13 22.34 -22.78
CA SER A 526 44.42 22.13 -22.12
C SER A 526 45.32 21.24 -22.98
N PHE A 527 46.63 21.38 -22.78
CA PHE A 527 47.62 20.81 -23.70
C PHE A 527 48.57 19.86 -22.97
N TYR A 528 48.82 18.74 -23.62
CA TYR A 528 49.75 17.72 -23.15
C TYR A 528 50.69 17.35 -24.29
N PHE A 529 51.86 16.82 -23.94
CA PHE A 529 52.82 16.29 -24.89
C PHE A 529 52.95 14.77 -24.74
N ILE A 530 52.98 14.06 -25.87
CA ILE A 530 53.27 12.63 -25.92
C ILE A 530 54.44 12.39 -26.89
N PRO A 531 55.54 11.76 -26.45
CA PRO A 531 56.63 11.36 -27.35
C PRO A 531 56.18 10.40 -28.47
N LYS A 532 56.88 10.41 -29.63
CA LYS A 532 56.58 9.49 -30.75
C LYS A 532 56.74 8.01 -30.42
N ASN A 533 57.53 7.67 -29.40
CA ASN A 533 57.70 6.32 -28.89
C ASN A 533 56.61 5.91 -27.88
N GLY A 534 55.56 6.71 -27.72
CA GLY A 534 54.44 6.41 -26.84
C GLY A 534 54.71 6.77 -25.37
N GLY A 535 53.81 6.30 -24.51
CA GLY A 535 53.80 6.60 -23.07
C GLY A 535 52.59 7.43 -22.66
N THR A 536 52.70 8.00 -21.46
CA THR A 536 51.65 8.83 -20.85
C THR A 536 51.85 10.29 -21.23
N ALA A 537 50.74 10.98 -21.52
CA ALA A 537 50.74 12.40 -21.81
C ALA A 537 51.21 13.24 -20.61
N THR A 538 52.14 14.16 -20.83
CA THR A 538 52.65 15.09 -19.80
C THR A 538 52.13 16.50 -20.04
N PRO A 539 51.66 17.23 -19.03
CA PRO A 539 51.11 18.57 -19.23
C PRO A 539 52.19 19.56 -19.69
N VAL A 540 51.84 20.42 -20.65
CA VAL A 540 52.75 21.42 -21.24
C VAL A 540 52.12 22.80 -21.34
N ASP A 541 52.97 23.82 -21.36
CA ASP A 541 52.59 25.18 -21.73
C ASP A 541 53.02 25.44 -23.18
N LEU A 542 52.14 26.10 -23.93
CA LEU A 542 52.40 26.48 -25.31
C LEU A 542 52.70 27.98 -25.41
N TYR A 543 53.67 28.33 -26.23
CA TYR A 543 54.04 29.70 -26.55
C TYR A 543 54.04 29.88 -28.07
N TYR A 544 53.73 31.08 -28.56
CA TYR A 544 53.72 31.32 -30.00
C TYR A 544 54.15 32.72 -30.36
N ASP A 545 54.45 32.90 -31.64
CA ASP A 545 54.81 34.19 -32.20
C ASP A 545 53.67 34.73 -33.07
N ILE A 546 53.50 36.05 -33.05
CA ILE A 546 52.74 36.79 -34.08
C ILE A 546 53.68 37.77 -34.79
N SER A 547 53.24 38.40 -35.87
CA SER A 547 54.09 39.29 -36.65
C SER A 547 54.62 40.48 -35.84
N GLY A 548 55.89 40.84 -36.06
CA GLY A 548 56.59 41.95 -35.38
C GLY A 548 57.57 41.53 -34.29
N SER A 549 58.57 42.37 -34.00
CA SER A 549 59.66 42.05 -33.07
C SER A 549 59.25 42.03 -31.58
N LYS A 550 58.16 42.71 -31.21
CA LYS A 550 57.63 42.74 -29.84
C LYS A 550 56.66 41.59 -29.54
N ASN A 551 56.53 40.63 -30.45
CA ASN A 551 55.43 39.68 -30.54
C ASN A 551 55.93 38.23 -30.56
N LYS A 552 56.89 37.96 -29.69
CA LYS A 552 57.55 36.67 -29.54
C LYS A 552 57.16 36.01 -28.23
N MET A 553 57.16 34.68 -28.20
CA MET A 553 56.97 33.87 -26.98
C MET A 553 55.71 34.26 -26.18
N ILE A 554 54.59 34.45 -26.86
CA ILE A 554 53.29 34.75 -26.23
C ILE A 554 52.76 33.44 -25.64
N GLY A 555 52.67 33.36 -24.31
CA GLY A 555 52.11 32.19 -23.64
C GLY A 555 50.60 32.10 -23.88
N VAL A 556 50.12 30.92 -24.27
CA VAL A 556 48.69 30.62 -24.37
C VAL A 556 48.01 30.89 -23.02
N GLY A 557 46.87 31.58 -23.04
CA GLY A 557 46.13 32.02 -21.86
C GLY A 557 46.70 33.25 -21.13
N SER A 558 47.85 33.77 -21.56
CA SER A 558 48.38 35.03 -21.03
C SER A 558 47.45 36.22 -21.37
N PRO A 559 47.49 37.34 -20.63
CA PRO A 559 46.72 38.54 -20.99
C PRO A 559 46.97 39.02 -22.43
N LYS A 560 48.19 38.79 -22.95
CA LYS A 560 48.54 39.12 -24.32
C LYS A 560 47.92 38.16 -25.33
N ASP A 561 47.81 36.87 -25.01
CA ASP A 561 47.09 35.90 -25.83
C ASP A 561 45.63 36.30 -26.02
N LYS A 562 44.94 36.64 -24.93
CA LYS A 562 43.52 37.07 -24.95
C LYS A 562 43.26 38.31 -25.81
N LEU A 563 44.28 39.16 -25.97
CA LEU A 563 44.24 40.33 -26.85
C LEU A 563 44.64 40.02 -28.29
N SER A 564 45.49 39.02 -28.50
CA SER A 564 46.12 38.72 -29.80
C SER A 564 45.33 37.69 -30.61
N TYR A 565 44.67 36.75 -29.93
CA TYR A 565 43.86 35.72 -30.57
C TYR A 565 42.38 36.02 -30.36
N THR A 566 41.72 36.42 -31.45
CA THR A 566 40.26 36.52 -31.52
C THR A 566 39.76 35.69 -32.69
N ARG A 567 38.81 34.79 -32.43
CA ARG A 567 38.21 33.95 -33.47
C ARG A 567 36.74 34.30 -33.67
N THR A 568 36.33 34.40 -34.93
CA THR A 568 34.93 34.41 -35.32
C THR A 568 34.69 33.37 -36.41
N TYR A 569 33.55 32.70 -36.39
CA TYR A 569 33.13 31.80 -37.46
C TYR A 569 31.71 32.11 -37.94
N ARG A 570 31.28 31.48 -39.03
CA ARG A 570 29.92 31.56 -39.54
C ARG A 570 29.20 30.23 -39.34
N LEU A 571 28.04 30.23 -38.68
CA LEU A 571 27.28 29.00 -38.44
C LEU A 571 26.86 28.30 -39.75
N ALA A 572 26.32 29.07 -40.70
CA ALA A 572 25.93 28.59 -42.02
C ALA A 572 27.12 28.50 -43.02
N ASP A 573 28.31 28.16 -42.55
CA ASP A 573 29.43 27.89 -43.45
C ASP A 573 29.24 26.56 -44.20
N GLY A 574 29.70 26.50 -45.45
CA GLY A 574 29.53 25.31 -46.29
C GLY A 574 30.29 24.10 -45.75
N LEU A 575 31.47 24.32 -45.16
CA LEU A 575 32.23 23.28 -44.47
C LEU A 575 31.55 22.82 -43.17
N ARG A 576 30.44 23.45 -42.76
CA ARG A 576 29.65 23.04 -41.59
C ARG A 576 28.50 22.09 -41.89
N ASN A 577 28.21 21.85 -43.17
CA ASN A 577 27.23 20.88 -43.66
C ASN A 577 25.90 20.86 -42.89
N ILE A 578 25.50 22.01 -42.33
CA ILE A 578 24.25 22.14 -41.58
C ILE A 578 23.14 22.22 -42.62
N SER A 579 22.11 21.39 -42.47
CA SER A 579 21.00 21.39 -43.42
C SER A 579 20.29 22.74 -43.44
N SER A 580 19.77 23.12 -44.61
CA SER A 580 18.99 24.36 -44.76
C SER A 580 17.73 24.34 -43.88
N VAL A 581 17.14 23.17 -43.68
CA VAL A 581 15.99 22.96 -42.78
C VAL A 581 16.38 23.34 -41.35
N GLU A 582 17.45 22.76 -40.83
CA GLU A 582 17.92 23.01 -39.46
C GLU A 582 18.32 24.48 -39.23
N LEU A 583 19.04 25.09 -40.18
CA LEU A 583 19.36 26.52 -40.15
C LEU A 583 18.10 27.39 -40.15
N SER A 584 17.10 27.05 -40.98
CA SER A 584 15.85 27.79 -41.06
C SER A 584 14.99 27.66 -39.80
N THR A 585 14.98 26.47 -39.16
CA THR A 585 14.29 26.21 -37.90
C THR A 585 14.87 27.08 -36.78
N ALA A 586 16.19 27.07 -36.63
CA ALA A 586 16.88 27.89 -35.62
C ALA A 586 16.66 29.40 -35.87
N ALA A 587 16.80 29.86 -37.11
CA ALA A 587 16.55 31.24 -37.48
C ALA A 587 15.08 31.65 -37.23
N SER A 588 14.12 30.77 -37.54
CA SER A 588 12.69 31.02 -37.30
C SER A 588 12.41 31.17 -35.81
N TYR A 589 13.05 30.35 -34.97
CA TYR A 589 12.92 30.49 -33.53
C TYR A 589 13.46 31.83 -33.03
N GLU A 590 14.68 32.21 -33.43
CA GLU A 590 15.25 33.51 -33.05
C GLU A 590 14.36 34.68 -33.49
N TYR A 591 13.86 34.64 -34.74
CA TYR A 591 13.00 35.69 -35.27
C TYR A 591 11.69 35.83 -34.51
N ASN A 592 11.03 34.72 -34.17
CA ASN A 592 9.69 34.74 -33.59
C ASN A 592 9.70 34.86 -32.05
N TYR A 593 10.70 34.30 -31.38
CA TYR A 593 10.70 34.15 -29.91
C TYR A 593 11.82 34.89 -29.19
N ILE A 594 12.88 35.31 -29.89
CA ILE A 594 13.97 36.10 -29.29
C ILE A 594 13.87 37.56 -29.69
N MET A 595 13.61 37.86 -30.97
CA MET A 595 13.42 39.23 -31.41
C MET A 595 12.14 39.83 -30.85
N THR A 596 12.21 41.11 -30.50
CA THR A 596 11.05 41.93 -30.19
C THR A 596 10.24 42.23 -31.45
N GLN A 597 8.97 42.60 -31.27
CA GLN A 597 8.12 43.02 -32.38
C GLN A 597 8.70 44.25 -33.13
N ALA A 598 9.33 45.17 -32.41
CA ALA A 598 9.95 46.36 -33.01
C ALA A 598 11.13 46.01 -33.92
N GLU A 599 11.92 45.00 -33.57
CA GLU A 599 13.04 44.53 -34.40
C GLU A 599 12.54 43.79 -35.64
N ARG A 600 11.51 42.94 -35.50
CA ARG A 600 10.86 42.26 -36.64
C ARG A 600 10.29 43.25 -37.66
N ASN A 601 9.67 44.34 -37.20
CA ASN A 601 9.14 45.38 -38.07
C ASN A 601 10.25 46.07 -38.90
N LYS A 602 11.45 46.24 -38.34
CA LYS A 602 12.61 46.85 -39.03
C LYS A 602 13.36 45.87 -39.94
N THR A 603 13.29 44.59 -39.63
CA THR A 603 14.02 43.53 -40.33
C THR A 603 13.06 42.39 -40.63
N PRO A 604 12.30 42.46 -41.74
CA PRO A 604 11.40 41.37 -42.15
C PRO A 604 12.15 40.05 -42.34
N TRP A 605 11.44 38.93 -42.18
CA TRP A 605 11.98 37.56 -42.24
C TRP A 605 13.05 37.33 -43.32
N PHE A 606 12.78 37.68 -44.59
CA PHE A 606 13.73 37.47 -45.68
C PHE A 606 15.07 38.20 -45.46
N LYS A 607 15.01 39.43 -44.93
CA LYS A 607 16.20 40.22 -44.60
C LYS A 607 16.91 39.62 -43.38
N PHE A 608 16.16 39.21 -42.36
CA PHE A 608 16.71 38.56 -41.16
C PHE A 608 17.44 37.26 -41.53
N TYR A 609 16.80 36.36 -42.27
CA TYR A 609 17.38 35.07 -42.62
C TYR A 609 18.66 35.23 -43.48
N LYS A 610 18.69 36.20 -44.41
CA LYS A 610 19.90 36.52 -45.17
C LYS A 610 21.05 37.06 -44.29
N GLN A 611 20.72 37.78 -43.22
CA GLN A 611 21.70 38.24 -42.23
C GLN A 611 22.16 37.10 -41.33
N TYR A 612 21.24 36.25 -40.87
CA TYR A 612 21.51 35.04 -40.08
C TYR A 612 22.53 34.13 -40.79
N LEU A 613 22.30 33.83 -42.08
CA LEU A 613 23.22 33.00 -42.88
C LEU A 613 24.60 33.63 -43.10
N LYS A 614 24.78 34.92 -42.81
CA LYS A 614 26.07 35.64 -42.93
C LYS A 614 26.64 36.06 -41.59
N ARG A 615 25.96 35.72 -40.49
CA ARG A 615 26.33 36.13 -39.14
C ARG A 615 27.70 35.55 -38.79
N LYS A 616 28.60 36.42 -38.32
CA LYS A 616 29.88 36.03 -37.73
C LYS A 616 29.70 36.01 -36.22
N THR A 617 30.01 34.88 -35.61
CA THR A 617 29.91 34.65 -34.17
C THR A 617 31.32 34.61 -33.59
N LYS A 618 31.61 35.45 -32.60
CA LYS A 618 32.87 35.42 -31.86
C LYS A 618 32.81 34.28 -30.84
N ILE A 619 33.85 33.46 -30.78
CA ILE A 619 33.92 32.32 -29.85
C ILE A 619 35.17 32.28 -28.98
N ALA A 620 36.32 32.78 -29.44
CA ALA A 620 37.55 32.67 -28.66
C ALA A 620 37.83 33.88 -27.75
N TYR A 621 38.44 33.58 -26.60
CA TYR A 621 38.91 34.53 -25.58
C TYR A 621 40.39 34.30 -25.24
N GLY A 622 41.19 33.90 -26.23
CA GLY A 622 42.49 33.26 -26.08
C GLY A 622 42.46 31.83 -26.60
N TYR A 623 43.61 31.16 -26.65
CA TYR A 623 43.67 29.74 -27.00
C TYR A 623 43.24 28.84 -25.83
N ASP A 624 43.21 29.35 -24.59
CA ASP A 624 42.86 28.63 -23.37
C ASP A 624 41.35 28.60 -23.07
N MET A 625 40.53 29.30 -23.88
CA MET A 625 39.09 29.38 -23.65
C MET A 625 38.28 29.72 -24.90
N GLU A 626 37.23 28.93 -25.14
CA GLU A 626 36.15 29.26 -26.07
C GLU A 626 34.81 29.34 -25.36
N VAL A 627 33.95 30.24 -25.82
CA VAL A 627 32.55 30.33 -25.44
C VAL A 627 31.73 30.27 -26.72
N LEU A 628 30.93 29.22 -26.85
CA LEU A 628 29.90 29.10 -27.89
C LEU A 628 28.63 29.77 -27.35
N PRO A 629 28.30 31.00 -27.76
CA PRO A 629 27.04 31.63 -27.36
C PRO A 629 25.87 30.99 -28.13
N PHE A 630 24.63 31.28 -27.74
CA PHE A 630 23.43 30.69 -28.34
C PHE A 630 23.38 30.81 -29.88
N GLU A 631 24.03 31.81 -30.49
CA GLU A 631 24.15 31.96 -31.94
C GLU A 631 24.98 30.87 -32.63
N SER A 632 25.63 30.01 -31.85
CA SER A 632 26.47 28.89 -32.28
C SER A 632 25.73 27.56 -32.37
N ARG A 633 24.43 27.54 -32.02
CA ARG A 633 23.61 26.34 -31.99
C ARG A 633 22.48 26.38 -33.00
N THR A 634 21.90 25.22 -33.24
CA THR A 634 20.62 25.04 -33.90
C THR A 634 19.64 24.31 -32.97
N LEU A 635 18.39 24.16 -33.41
CA LEU A 635 17.32 23.49 -32.67
C LEU A 635 16.90 22.23 -33.40
N VAL A 636 17.08 21.07 -32.75
CA VAL A 636 16.93 19.75 -33.36
C VAL A 636 16.07 18.80 -32.51
N GLY A 637 15.20 19.37 -31.67
CA GLY A 637 14.28 18.58 -30.87
C GLY A 637 13.29 17.77 -31.71
N PRO A 638 12.60 16.81 -31.07
CA PRO A 638 11.72 15.87 -31.77
C PRO A 638 10.57 16.60 -32.48
N THR A 639 10.24 16.11 -33.68
CA THR A 639 9.07 16.56 -34.45
C THR A 639 7.94 15.54 -34.47
N ASP A 640 8.25 14.27 -34.19
CA ASP A 640 7.26 13.24 -33.91
C ASP A 640 6.89 13.34 -32.44
N ILE A 641 5.77 14.01 -32.16
CA ILE A 641 5.32 14.36 -30.81
C ILE A 641 3.82 14.16 -30.67
N PRO A 642 3.32 13.90 -29.45
CA PRO A 642 1.89 13.85 -29.19
C PRO A 642 1.19 15.18 -29.56
N ASP A 643 -0.03 15.12 -30.10
CA ASP A 643 -0.78 16.29 -30.58
C ASP A 643 -0.97 17.40 -29.52
N VAL A 644 -1.01 17.02 -28.24
CA VAL A 644 -1.16 17.94 -27.10
C VAL A 644 0.10 18.74 -26.79
N VAL A 645 1.26 18.35 -27.34
CA VAL A 645 2.56 18.96 -27.08
C VAL A 645 2.80 20.12 -28.05
N ASN A 646 3.22 21.27 -27.52
CA ASN A 646 3.58 22.40 -28.35
C ASN A 646 4.85 22.08 -29.19
N PRO A 647 4.78 22.13 -30.54
CA PRO A 647 5.93 21.81 -31.39
C PRO A 647 7.15 22.70 -31.15
N ILE A 648 6.94 23.94 -30.70
CA ILE A 648 8.02 24.88 -30.41
C ILE A 648 8.77 24.49 -29.12
N THR A 649 8.06 24.02 -28.10
CA THR A 649 8.67 23.52 -26.87
C THR A 649 9.45 22.23 -27.15
N ALA A 650 8.90 21.35 -27.99
CA ALA A 650 9.59 20.13 -28.43
C ALA A 650 10.86 20.44 -29.23
N VAL A 651 10.76 21.21 -30.32
CA VAL A 651 11.91 21.47 -31.20
C VAL A 651 13.04 22.21 -30.50
N ARG A 652 12.73 23.11 -29.57
CA ARG A 652 13.75 23.89 -28.85
C ARG A 652 14.45 23.09 -27.76
N SER A 653 13.89 21.97 -27.32
CA SER A 653 14.34 21.20 -26.16
C SER A 653 15.69 20.49 -26.33
N VAL A 654 16.08 20.27 -27.59
CA VAL A 654 17.38 19.69 -27.96
C VAL A 654 18.13 20.70 -28.81
N GLN A 655 19.35 21.02 -28.39
CA GLN A 655 20.20 21.97 -29.11
C GLN A 655 21.42 21.23 -29.67
N HIS A 656 21.81 21.64 -30.87
CA HIS A 656 22.99 21.12 -31.52
C HIS A 656 24.02 22.24 -31.64
N TRP A 657 25.13 22.09 -30.93
CA TRP A 657 26.18 23.09 -30.79
C TRP A 657 27.31 22.83 -31.77
N TYR A 658 27.81 23.89 -32.40
CA TYR A 658 28.89 23.82 -33.37
C TYR A 658 30.06 24.67 -32.91
N GLY A 659 31.25 24.09 -32.90
CA GLY A 659 32.49 24.79 -32.58
C GLY A 659 33.56 24.61 -33.65
N GLU A 660 34.69 25.28 -33.45
CA GLU A 660 35.87 25.15 -34.30
C GLU A 660 37.10 25.63 -33.54
N TYR A 661 38.11 24.77 -33.43
CA TYR A 661 39.32 25.06 -32.68
C TYR A 661 40.57 24.76 -33.52
N ASN A 662 41.68 25.43 -33.19
CA ASN A 662 43.00 25.14 -33.77
C ASN A 662 44.09 25.42 -32.73
N LEU A 663 45.23 24.75 -32.84
CA LEU A 663 46.44 25.14 -32.13
C LEU A 663 47.12 26.35 -32.80
N PRO A 664 47.99 27.09 -32.10
CA PRO A 664 48.91 28.03 -32.75
C PRO A 664 49.66 27.35 -33.90
N ILE A 665 50.06 28.10 -34.93
CA ILE A 665 50.66 27.53 -36.16
C ILE A 665 51.95 26.76 -35.84
N ALA A 666 52.89 27.38 -35.15
CA ALA A 666 54.16 26.75 -34.77
C ALA A 666 54.44 27.07 -33.30
N PRO A 667 53.80 26.34 -32.36
CA PRO A 667 53.96 26.60 -30.95
C PRO A 667 55.31 26.09 -30.45
N TYR A 668 55.95 26.87 -29.59
CA TYR A 668 57.02 26.38 -28.72
C TYR A 668 56.39 25.65 -27.53
N ILE A 669 56.97 24.51 -27.15
CA ILE A 669 56.39 23.61 -26.15
C ILE A 669 57.35 23.55 -24.95
N LEU A 670 56.87 23.87 -23.76
CA LEU A 670 57.65 23.77 -22.51
C LEU A 670 56.91 22.91 -21.49
N PRO A 671 57.61 22.23 -20.57
CA PRO A 671 56.97 21.60 -19.42
C PRO A 671 56.06 22.59 -18.69
N LYS A 672 54.87 22.16 -18.28
CA LYS A 672 53.90 23.05 -17.61
C LYS A 672 54.49 23.68 -16.35
N GLY A 673 54.27 24.98 -16.19
CA GLY A 673 54.77 25.77 -15.06
C GLY A 673 56.20 26.29 -15.26
N THR A 674 56.81 26.11 -16.43
CA THR A 674 58.13 26.68 -16.72
C THR A 674 58.08 28.20 -16.68
N ASN A 675 58.89 28.81 -15.81
CA ASN A 675 59.00 30.27 -15.74
C ASN A 675 59.84 30.80 -16.91
N ILE A 676 59.16 31.28 -17.95
CA ILE A 676 59.81 31.72 -19.19
C ILE A 676 60.79 32.89 -19.01
N VAL A 677 60.57 33.75 -18.01
CA VAL A 677 61.48 34.88 -17.71
C VAL A 677 62.78 34.36 -17.11
N THR A 678 62.69 33.40 -16.19
CA THR A 678 63.88 32.75 -15.62
C THR A 678 64.66 32.01 -16.69
N LEU A 679 63.96 31.28 -17.56
CA LEU A 679 64.58 30.58 -18.68
C LEU A 679 65.26 31.56 -19.65
N ALA A 680 64.60 32.65 -20.05
CA ALA A 680 65.20 33.66 -20.90
C ALA A 680 66.47 34.26 -20.27
N ASN A 681 66.49 34.52 -18.97
CA ASN A 681 67.66 35.04 -18.27
C ASN A 681 68.85 34.07 -18.29
N GLN A 682 68.60 32.75 -18.28
CA GLN A 682 69.67 31.74 -18.42
C GLN A 682 70.33 31.78 -19.80
N TYR A 683 69.59 32.20 -20.82
CA TYR A 683 70.03 32.27 -22.22
C TYR A 683 70.36 33.71 -22.69
N GLY A 684 70.69 34.61 -21.76
CA GLY A 684 71.14 35.96 -22.12
C GLY A 684 70.03 36.97 -22.40
N GLY A 685 68.80 36.69 -21.96
CA GLY A 685 67.66 37.61 -21.96
C GLY A 685 66.69 37.46 -23.14
N ALA A 686 66.94 36.52 -24.04
CA ALA A 686 66.04 36.20 -25.16
C ALA A 686 65.95 34.68 -25.35
N LEU A 687 64.81 34.22 -25.86
CA LEU A 687 64.60 32.84 -26.27
C LEU A 687 64.28 32.80 -27.76
N ASP A 688 64.81 31.84 -28.48
CA ASP A 688 64.56 31.66 -29.91
C ASP A 688 64.00 30.28 -30.30
N GLY A 689 63.80 29.40 -29.33
CA GLY A 689 63.20 28.08 -29.50
C GLY A 689 64.19 26.95 -29.73
N HIS A 690 65.50 27.23 -29.80
CA HIS A 690 66.54 26.20 -29.92
C HIS A 690 67.08 25.73 -28.57
N GLU A 691 66.60 26.32 -27.47
CA GLU A 691 66.97 25.93 -26.12
C GLU A 691 66.50 24.50 -25.81
N LYS A 692 67.31 23.74 -25.06
CA LYS A 692 67.09 22.29 -24.82
C LYS A 692 65.82 21.98 -24.04
N GLU A 693 65.28 22.97 -23.33
CA GLU A 693 64.04 22.88 -22.56
C GLU A 693 62.81 22.81 -23.46
N PHE A 694 62.90 23.31 -24.70
CA PHE A 694 61.81 23.20 -25.66
C PHE A 694 61.64 21.76 -26.13
N ILE A 695 60.44 21.23 -25.95
CA ILE A 695 60.11 19.83 -26.22
C ILE A 695 59.79 19.67 -27.72
N THR A 696 60.36 18.64 -28.35
CA THR A 696 60.15 18.29 -29.77
C THR A 696 60.07 16.76 -29.94
N GLY A 697 59.73 16.27 -31.14
CA GLY A 697 59.77 14.84 -31.46
C GLY A 697 58.55 14.03 -31.02
N GLY A 698 57.38 14.67 -30.94
CA GLY A 698 56.17 14.06 -30.38
C GLY A 698 54.87 14.64 -30.93
N TYR A 699 53.86 14.62 -30.07
CA TYR A 699 52.50 15.06 -30.35
C TYR A 699 52.05 16.06 -29.29
N ILE A 700 51.36 17.12 -29.71
CA ILE A 700 50.54 17.93 -28.82
C ILE A 700 49.15 17.30 -28.77
N LEU A 701 48.76 16.80 -27.61
CA LEU A 701 47.43 16.29 -27.34
C LEU A 701 46.56 17.41 -26.77
N VAL A 702 45.39 17.61 -27.38
CA VAL A 702 44.38 18.58 -26.94
C VAL A 702 43.33 17.89 -26.10
N ASN A 703 43.12 18.41 -24.88
CA ASN A 703 42.08 17.97 -23.96
C ASN A 703 41.03 19.07 -23.77
N PHE A 704 39.74 18.72 -23.86
CA PHE A 704 38.63 19.64 -23.64
C PHE A 704 37.90 19.36 -22.34
N GLN A 705 37.69 20.42 -21.55
CA GLN A 705 36.63 20.46 -20.55
C GLN A 705 35.47 21.30 -21.07
N ILE A 706 34.25 20.78 -21.01
CA ILE A 706 33.06 21.38 -21.64
C ILE A 706 31.99 21.58 -20.57
N TYR A 707 31.46 22.79 -20.48
CA TYR A 707 30.47 23.20 -19.48
C TYR A 707 29.34 24.01 -20.09
N THR A 708 28.13 23.88 -19.54
CA THR A 708 27.03 24.80 -19.87
C THR A 708 27.10 26.06 -19.01
N THR A 709 26.73 27.19 -19.62
CA THR A 709 26.67 28.52 -19.00
C THR A 709 25.27 29.11 -19.17
N LYS A 710 24.80 29.90 -18.22
CA LYS A 710 23.54 30.67 -18.35
C LYS A 710 23.73 32.13 -17.90
N ASN A 711 22.72 32.96 -18.15
CA ASN A 711 22.64 34.37 -17.72
C ASN A 711 23.75 35.29 -18.27
N GLY A 712 24.42 34.89 -19.36
CA GLY A 712 25.54 35.63 -19.94
C GLY A 712 26.82 35.57 -19.11
N ASP A 713 26.85 34.74 -18.07
CA ASP A 713 28.02 34.55 -17.22
C ASP A 713 28.85 33.38 -17.73
N ALA A 714 29.90 33.70 -18.48
CA ALA A 714 30.83 32.73 -19.05
C ALA A 714 31.63 31.97 -18.00
N ASP A 715 31.69 32.42 -16.74
CA ASP A 715 32.44 31.74 -15.67
C ASP A 715 31.60 30.74 -14.88
N THR A 716 30.27 30.73 -15.07
CA THR A 716 29.40 29.69 -14.53
C THR A 716 29.69 28.33 -15.14
N ARG A 717 29.62 27.28 -14.32
CA ARG A 717 29.67 25.89 -14.79
C ARG A 717 28.45 25.17 -14.21
N ILE A 718 27.44 24.93 -15.04
CA ILE A 718 26.16 24.36 -14.59
C ILE A 718 26.18 22.84 -14.76
N LEU A 719 26.28 22.38 -16.01
CA LEU A 719 26.53 20.99 -16.36
C LEU A 719 27.96 20.85 -16.90
N GLY A 720 28.58 19.69 -16.73
CA GLY A 720 29.90 19.38 -17.26
C GLY A 720 29.97 18.01 -17.94
N TYR A 721 30.72 17.92 -19.05
CA TYR A 721 30.95 16.64 -19.74
C TYR A 721 31.72 15.65 -18.85
N LYS A 722 32.51 16.21 -17.94
CA LYS A 722 33.08 15.54 -16.78
C LYS A 722 32.65 16.31 -15.53
N ALA A 723 31.56 15.87 -14.92
CA ALA A 723 31.03 16.40 -13.68
C ALA A 723 31.60 15.62 -12.46
N PRO A 724 31.35 16.07 -11.22
CA PRO A 724 31.78 15.34 -10.02
C PRO A 724 31.23 13.92 -9.90
N ILE A 725 30.03 13.65 -10.44
CA ILE A 725 29.37 12.34 -10.38
C ILE A 725 29.41 11.63 -11.74
N ALA A 726 28.94 12.29 -12.80
CA ALA A 726 28.92 11.72 -14.13
C ALA A 726 30.18 12.07 -14.96
N ASN A 727 30.73 11.09 -15.66
CA ASN A 727 31.77 11.30 -16.67
C ASN A 727 31.26 10.85 -18.04
N MET A 728 30.69 11.79 -18.79
CA MET A 728 30.05 11.52 -20.08
C MET A 728 31.04 11.00 -21.12
N TRP A 729 32.31 11.43 -21.07
CA TRP A 729 33.36 10.86 -21.90
C TRP A 729 33.49 9.35 -21.70
N ALA A 730 33.46 8.88 -20.45
CA ALA A 730 33.54 7.47 -20.12
C ALA A 730 32.23 6.72 -20.42
N ILE A 731 31.07 7.34 -20.18
CA ILE A 731 29.76 6.75 -20.49
C ILE A 731 29.65 6.44 -21.98
N GLU A 732 30.07 7.37 -22.85
CA GLU A 732 30.15 7.16 -24.31
C GLU A 732 31.25 6.19 -24.75
N GLY A 733 32.07 5.72 -23.81
CA GLY A 733 33.12 4.73 -24.07
C GLY A 733 34.36 5.33 -24.72
N GLN A 734 34.76 6.55 -24.36
CA GLN A 734 36.06 7.09 -24.76
C GLN A 734 37.18 6.15 -24.34
N MET A 735 38.09 5.86 -25.27
CA MET A 735 39.20 4.96 -24.99
C MET A 735 40.23 5.60 -24.05
N ASN A 736 40.78 4.76 -23.18
CA ASN A 736 41.84 5.16 -22.24
C ASN A 736 43.25 4.89 -22.78
N GLY A 737 43.36 4.37 -23.99
CA GLY A 737 44.64 4.12 -24.63
C GLY A 737 44.52 3.40 -25.97
N SER A 738 45.63 3.32 -26.69
CA SER A 738 45.73 2.60 -27.96
C SER A 738 47.17 2.19 -28.25
N THR A 739 47.34 1.23 -29.17
CA THR A 739 48.66 0.83 -29.68
C THR A 739 48.73 1.16 -31.16
N ASP A 740 49.78 1.85 -31.59
CA ASP A 740 49.99 2.19 -33.01
C ASP A 740 50.52 0.99 -33.82
N GLU A 741 50.63 1.17 -35.13
CA GLU A 741 51.13 0.16 -36.07
C GLU A 741 52.61 -0.21 -35.86
N MET A 742 53.35 0.55 -35.04
CA MET A 742 54.73 0.29 -34.64
C MET A 742 54.84 -0.40 -33.28
N GLY A 743 53.70 -0.72 -32.64
CA GLY A 743 53.67 -1.35 -31.31
C GLY A 743 53.84 -0.36 -30.15
N GLN A 744 53.83 0.95 -30.41
CA GLN A 744 53.94 1.96 -29.37
C GLN A 744 52.59 2.16 -28.69
N THR A 745 52.61 2.20 -27.36
CA THR A 745 51.39 2.32 -26.55
C THR A 745 51.18 3.76 -26.12
N PHE A 746 49.95 4.23 -26.18
CA PHE A 746 49.54 5.58 -25.80
C PHE A 746 48.44 5.48 -24.75
N SER A 747 48.52 6.30 -23.70
CA SER A 747 47.49 6.40 -22.66
C SER A 747 46.74 7.72 -22.77
N PHE A 748 45.42 7.66 -22.63
CA PHE A 748 44.52 8.81 -22.75
C PHE A 748 43.65 8.97 -21.50
N SER A 749 43.24 10.21 -21.27
CA SER A 749 42.35 10.66 -20.21
C SER A 749 41.04 11.20 -20.79
N SER A 750 40.01 11.26 -19.95
CA SER A 750 38.73 11.83 -20.37
C SER A 750 38.87 13.26 -20.90
N GLY A 751 38.31 13.51 -22.08
CA GLY A 751 38.40 14.79 -22.79
C GLY A 751 39.55 14.90 -23.77
N ASP A 752 40.40 13.88 -23.92
CA ASP A 752 41.46 13.84 -24.93
C ASP A 752 40.84 13.63 -26.32
N ILE A 753 40.92 14.63 -27.19
CA ILE A 753 40.14 14.64 -28.45
C ILE A 753 40.99 14.52 -29.71
N ILE A 754 42.20 15.05 -29.75
CA ILE A 754 43.02 15.04 -30.98
C ILE A 754 44.50 15.25 -30.67
N LEU A 755 45.36 14.51 -31.39
CA LEU A 755 46.80 14.71 -31.42
C LEU A 755 47.18 15.58 -32.64
N PHE A 756 48.14 16.47 -32.46
CA PHE A 756 48.80 17.23 -33.52
C PHE A 756 50.30 16.92 -33.53
N GLU A 757 50.92 16.79 -34.70
CA GLU A 757 52.38 16.65 -34.81
C GLU A 757 53.09 17.88 -34.24
N SER A 758 54.01 17.71 -33.28
CA SER A 758 54.70 18.85 -32.64
C SER A 758 55.62 19.59 -33.60
N ASP A 759 56.28 18.86 -34.49
CA ASP A 759 57.40 19.35 -35.30
C ASP A 759 56.96 19.91 -36.67
N TYR A 760 55.69 19.71 -37.03
CA TYR A 760 55.12 20.08 -38.32
C TYR A 760 53.88 20.97 -38.14
N SER A 761 53.76 21.94 -39.04
CA SER A 761 52.68 22.90 -39.07
C SER A 761 52.18 23.14 -40.49
N VAL A 762 51.01 23.75 -40.60
CA VAL A 762 50.48 24.29 -41.86
C VAL A 762 51.51 25.15 -42.62
N ARG A 763 52.43 25.83 -41.93
CA ARG A 763 53.50 26.60 -42.58
C ARG A 763 54.46 25.68 -43.35
N ASN A 764 54.83 24.53 -42.80
CA ASN A 764 55.73 23.58 -43.44
C ASN A 764 55.12 23.05 -44.75
N ASP A 765 53.80 22.83 -44.76
CA ASP A 765 53.10 22.26 -45.91
C ASP A 765 52.97 23.22 -47.09
N TYR A 766 52.72 24.51 -46.83
CA TYR A 766 52.61 25.52 -47.89
C TYR A 766 53.96 26.12 -48.33
N GLN A 767 55.01 26.04 -47.50
CA GLN A 767 56.36 26.43 -47.93
C GLN A 767 57.01 25.42 -48.89
N GLY A 768 56.58 24.16 -48.87
CA GLY A 768 57.05 23.12 -49.79
C GLY A 768 56.46 23.16 -51.22
N GLN A 769 55.42 23.96 -51.47
CA GLN A 769 54.76 24.08 -52.78
C GLN A 769 55.25 25.27 -53.64
N GLY A 770 56.29 25.98 -53.19
CA GLY A 770 57.03 26.93 -54.02
C GLY A 770 58.16 26.26 -54.79
N ARG A 771 57.84 25.54 -55.88
CA ARG A 771 58.79 25.22 -56.95
C ARG A 771 58.17 25.46 -58.31
#